data_AF-A0A7Z0I0G9-F1
#
_entry.id   AF-A0A7Z0I0G9-F1
#
_cell.length_a   1.000
_cell.length_b   1.000
_cell.length_c   1.000
_cell.angle_alpha   90.00
_cell.angle_beta   90.00
_cell.angle_gamma   90.00
#
_symmetry.space_group_name_H-M   'P 1'
#
loop_
_entity.id
_entity.type
_entity.pdbx_description
1 polymer ?
#
loop_
_entity_poly.entity_id
_entity_poly.type
_entity_poly.pdbx_seq_one_letter_code
_entity_poly.pdbx_strand_id
1 'polypeptide(L)'
;MRPSADFDKIGSAIVGRFGRSTVHFRAARITEELSTIPEIRAEFLTTDREFNTEILLGTRMRLLMKTDFGVRKFQGICISVEYLGSSEGFALYAVEIRPWLWFLTRSSDTRIFQGKSTIEIIQDVCNDLGFSDHRTRLSGSYGAREYCVQYNETDFDFVSRLMEGEGITYYFDYSGESEEMILADGIGAHDMLPGGGALPFRAFDRNSRIESPHVFEWSRKGRIVSGKISLVDYDMKKPNTDLKVSSSIKKGIHSHGTYERYEVNSSYSQIQAGEKAARIRMEREAHQAERFLCAANAAWLGAGFIFTLINAPSIKENGKYLVLSATHHLRSTGGPGADIEMLSPAVSAPLSHPNESGHYVCTMEVARSTEPFRPARKTASPLITGVLTAVVTGPSGEEIYTDEYGRIKVQFHWDREGQNDENTTCWVRTVVPWSGRGWGMFAIPRIGQEVVVEFERGNPNRPLVTGMVYNAATKPPHDFPANATMSGLRTNSSKGGGGFHELVFEDLKDEEYVRMISEKDYFLNIKNNAEVTIGMDKQDPGDLTQTIHRHKTETLKTGDYTFSIEDGNRKVRIAKNHAESIGGKSDTKITGDTTQTITQGDFTATVEMGNHATDVDMGNISTKAGMGNISINADLGKIDMEAMQSITLKVGGNSIKIDQVGVTIKGMMVKIEGTAMLSAKAPMSDIKGDAILILKGGLTVIN
;
A
#
# COMPACT_ATOMS: atom_id res chain seq x y z
N MET A 1 47.75 -22.15 22.18
CA MET A 1 47.55 -21.78 23.60
C MET A 1 47.96 -22.98 24.46
N ARG A 2 48.60 -22.78 25.61
CA ARG A 2 49.02 -23.88 26.49
C ARG A 2 47.95 -24.10 27.58
N PRO A 3 47.62 -25.36 27.95
CA PRO A 3 46.79 -25.63 29.13
C PRO A 3 47.43 -25.06 30.41
N SER A 4 46.62 -24.79 31.44
CA SER A 4 47.15 -24.52 32.78
C SER A 4 48.13 -25.64 33.20
N ALA A 5 49.18 -25.28 33.95
CA ALA A 5 50.34 -26.14 34.23
C ALA A 5 49.99 -27.51 34.89
N ASP A 6 48.80 -27.63 35.48
CA ASP A 6 48.36 -28.79 36.24
C ASP A 6 47.25 -29.64 35.58
N PHE A 7 46.96 -29.45 34.28
CA PHE A 7 45.90 -30.20 33.59
C PHE A 7 46.04 -31.72 33.73
N ASP A 8 47.28 -32.22 33.78
CA ASP A 8 47.56 -33.65 33.92
C ASP A 8 47.28 -34.21 35.32
N LYS A 9 47.28 -33.35 36.35
CA LYS A 9 47.03 -33.73 37.74
C LYS A 9 45.59 -33.49 38.18
N ILE A 10 44.98 -32.41 37.71
CA ILE A 10 43.66 -31.91 38.18
C ILE A 10 42.53 -32.43 37.28
N GLY A 11 42.80 -32.75 36.02
CA GLY A 11 41.80 -33.17 35.06
C GLY A 11 40.88 -32.04 34.57
N SER A 12 41.08 -30.79 35.00
CA SER A 12 40.41 -29.61 34.45
C SER A 12 41.40 -28.47 34.22
N ALA A 13 41.20 -27.69 33.16
CA ALA A 13 42.05 -26.54 32.82
C ALA A 13 41.26 -25.41 32.17
N ILE A 14 41.75 -24.19 32.35
CA ILE A 14 41.34 -23.03 31.56
C ILE A 14 42.45 -22.67 30.59
N VAL A 15 42.08 -22.39 29.35
CA VAL A 15 43.00 -22.08 28.25
C VAL A 15 42.56 -20.76 27.64
N GLY A 16 43.50 -19.84 27.47
CA GLY A 16 43.24 -18.49 26.96
C GLY A 16 44.54 -17.75 26.68
N ARG A 17 44.44 -16.46 26.37
CA ARG A 17 45.58 -15.61 26.07
C ARG A 17 46.19 -15.00 27.34
N PHE A 18 46.68 -15.82 28.26
CA PHE A 18 47.21 -15.37 29.56
C PHE A 18 48.64 -14.75 29.52
N GLY A 19 49.15 -14.36 28.35
CA GLY A 19 50.51 -13.82 28.24
C GLY A 19 51.60 -14.80 28.71
N ARG A 20 52.50 -14.34 29.60
CA ARG A 20 53.54 -15.16 30.25
C ARG A 20 53.10 -15.70 31.63
N SER A 21 51.90 -15.35 32.08
CA SER A 21 51.41 -15.63 33.43
C SER A 21 51.04 -17.10 33.56
N THR A 22 51.42 -17.69 34.69
CA THR A 22 50.99 -19.07 35.01
C THR A 22 49.60 -19.00 35.63
N VAL A 23 48.67 -19.80 35.12
CA VAL A 23 47.27 -19.83 35.57
C VAL A 23 46.88 -21.22 36.05
N HIS A 24 46.04 -21.27 37.09
CA HIS A 24 45.48 -22.50 37.65
C HIS A 24 43.96 -22.41 37.66
N PHE A 25 43.28 -23.40 37.11
CA PHE A 25 41.82 -23.50 37.13
C PHE A 25 41.33 -23.75 38.56
N ARG A 26 40.31 -23.02 39.01
CA ARG A 26 39.70 -23.19 40.35
C ARG A 26 38.31 -23.82 40.27
N ALA A 27 37.39 -23.16 39.59
CA ALA A 27 36.01 -23.59 39.49
C ALA A 27 35.35 -23.06 38.22
N ALA A 28 34.27 -23.69 37.78
CA ALA A 28 33.41 -23.13 36.73
C ALA A 28 31.95 -23.53 36.92
N ARG A 29 31.07 -22.63 36.49
CA ARG A 29 29.66 -22.89 36.23
C ARG A 29 29.39 -22.67 34.75
N ILE A 30 28.85 -23.69 34.10
CA ILE A 30 28.42 -23.58 32.70
C ILE A 30 26.93 -23.84 32.64
N THR A 31 26.17 -22.92 32.06
CA THR A 31 24.73 -23.08 31.84
C THR A 31 24.45 -23.08 30.35
N GLU A 32 23.81 -24.15 29.88
CA GLU A 32 23.41 -24.35 28.50
C GLU A 32 21.91 -24.67 28.46
N GLU A 33 21.15 -24.03 27.58
CA GLU A 33 19.72 -24.29 27.38
C GLU A 33 19.42 -24.21 25.88
N LEU A 34 18.55 -25.10 25.39
CA LEU A 34 18.07 -25.04 24.02
C LEU A 34 17.49 -23.65 23.72
N SER A 35 17.97 -23.05 22.63
CA SER A 35 17.53 -21.74 22.16
C SER A 35 17.78 -20.60 23.16
N THR A 36 18.83 -20.73 23.98
CA THR A 36 19.36 -19.68 24.84
C THR A 36 20.88 -19.60 24.67
N ILE A 37 21.47 -18.40 24.74
CA ILE A 37 22.92 -18.22 24.68
C ILE A 37 23.57 -18.89 25.91
N PRO A 38 24.45 -19.90 25.74
CA PRO A 38 25.24 -20.47 26.84
C PRO A 38 25.99 -19.42 27.67
N GLU A 39 26.11 -19.70 28.97
CA GLU A 39 26.91 -18.92 29.91
C GLU A 39 28.02 -19.79 30.47
N ILE A 40 29.27 -19.33 30.38
CA ILE A 40 30.40 -19.99 31.02
C ILE A 40 31.03 -18.98 31.98
N ARG A 41 30.88 -19.18 33.29
CA ARG A 41 31.61 -18.44 34.31
C ARG A 41 32.72 -19.31 34.88
N ALA A 42 33.97 -18.87 34.76
CA ALA A 42 35.13 -19.62 35.21
C ALA A 42 36.02 -18.79 36.14
N GLU A 43 36.57 -19.45 37.15
CA GLU A 43 37.53 -18.87 38.08
C GLU A 43 38.93 -19.45 37.86
N PHE A 44 39.93 -18.58 37.88
CA PHE A 44 41.33 -18.99 37.82
C PHE A 44 42.21 -18.17 38.78
N LEU A 45 43.30 -18.80 39.19
CA LEU A 45 44.32 -18.23 40.06
C LEU A 45 45.59 -17.97 39.26
N THR A 46 46.30 -16.88 39.58
CA THR A 46 47.65 -16.62 39.08
C THR A 46 48.54 -16.05 40.18
N THR A 47 49.84 -16.31 40.10
CA THR A 47 50.85 -15.68 40.96
C THR A 47 51.34 -14.34 40.41
N ASP A 48 50.94 -13.99 39.18
CA ASP A 48 51.26 -12.73 38.54
C ASP A 48 50.38 -11.60 39.10
N ARG A 49 50.98 -10.73 39.93
CA ARG A 49 50.29 -9.60 40.57
C ARG A 49 50.04 -8.43 39.63
N GLU A 50 50.69 -8.39 38.47
CA GLU A 50 50.54 -7.36 37.43
C GLU A 50 49.79 -7.92 36.22
N PHE A 51 48.98 -8.96 36.41
CA PHE A 51 48.23 -9.59 35.34
C PHE A 51 47.31 -8.59 34.62
N ASN A 52 47.66 -8.27 33.36
CA ASN A 52 46.85 -7.38 32.52
C ASN A 52 45.59 -8.12 32.05
N THR A 53 44.44 -7.79 32.62
CA THR A 53 43.16 -8.41 32.28
C THR A 53 42.64 -8.05 30.90
N GLU A 54 43.05 -6.92 30.32
CA GLU A 54 42.58 -6.46 28.99
C GLU A 54 42.97 -7.43 27.88
N ILE A 55 44.04 -8.21 28.06
CA ILE A 55 44.49 -9.20 27.07
C ILE A 55 43.50 -10.36 26.89
N LEU A 56 42.54 -10.52 27.82
CA LEU A 56 41.53 -11.58 27.79
C LEU A 56 40.26 -11.14 27.03
N LEU A 57 39.81 -9.90 27.22
CA LEU A 57 38.56 -9.40 26.65
C LEU A 57 38.56 -9.51 25.11
N GLY A 58 37.45 -10.02 24.56
CA GLY A 58 37.31 -10.25 23.12
C GLY A 58 38.16 -11.40 22.56
N THR A 59 38.90 -12.13 23.40
CA THR A 59 39.72 -13.28 22.97
C THR A 59 39.06 -14.62 23.28
N ARG A 60 39.40 -15.63 22.47
CA ARG A 60 38.89 -17.00 22.67
C ARG A 60 39.44 -17.61 23.96
N MET A 61 38.57 -18.23 24.73
CA MET A 61 38.89 -19.00 25.93
C MET A 61 38.20 -20.36 25.90
N ARG A 62 38.82 -21.37 26.52
CA ARG A 62 38.34 -22.75 26.58
C ARG A 62 38.49 -23.32 27.98
N LEU A 63 37.44 -23.94 28.49
CA LEU A 63 37.50 -24.84 29.63
C LEU A 63 37.65 -26.27 29.11
N LEU A 64 38.65 -26.98 29.62
CA LEU A 64 38.93 -28.37 29.30
C LEU A 64 38.61 -29.21 30.53
N MET A 65 37.91 -30.32 30.34
CA MET A 65 37.61 -31.30 31.38
C MET A 65 37.96 -32.69 30.85
N LYS A 66 38.85 -33.40 31.55
CA LYS A 66 39.11 -34.82 31.32
C LYS A 66 37.88 -35.62 31.73
N THR A 67 37.52 -36.57 30.90
CA THR A 67 36.37 -37.45 31.06
C THR A 67 36.81 -38.88 30.73
N ASP A 68 35.98 -39.86 31.09
CA ASP A 68 36.21 -41.27 30.73
C ASP A 68 36.27 -41.51 29.21
N PHE A 69 35.77 -40.56 28.41
CA PHE A 69 35.68 -40.64 26.94
C PHE A 69 36.57 -39.61 26.23
N GLY A 70 37.57 -39.04 26.91
CA GLY A 70 38.47 -38.03 26.36
C GLY A 70 38.31 -36.66 27.01
N VAL A 71 38.64 -35.58 26.29
CA VAL A 71 38.58 -34.21 26.82
C VAL A 71 37.34 -33.51 26.29
N ARG A 72 36.42 -33.13 27.18
CA ARG A 72 35.31 -32.22 26.85
C ARG A 72 35.80 -30.78 26.86
N LYS A 73 35.32 -30.00 25.91
CA LYS A 73 35.57 -28.56 25.80
C LYS A 73 34.27 -27.80 26.07
N PHE A 74 34.38 -26.67 26.76
CA PHE A 74 33.43 -25.57 26.70
C PHE A 74 34.21 -24.35 26.25
N GLN A 75 33.75 -23.64 25.23
CA GLN A 75 34.54 -22.58 24.62
C GLN A 75 33.68 -21.44 24.09
N GLY A 76 34.31 -20.28 23.97
CA GLY A 76 33.70 -19.06 23.49
C GLY A 76 34.70 -17.92 23.54
N ILE A 77 34.18 -16.71 23.64
CA ILE A 77 34.93 -15.46 23.72
C ILE A 77 34.71 -14.85 25.11
N CYS A 78 35.79 -14.37 25.73
CA CYS A 78 35.72 -13.67 27.01
C CYS A 78 35.09 -12.30 26.83
N ILE A 79 33.97 -12.06 27.51
CA ILE A 79 33.21 -10.80 27.43
C ILE A 79 33.33 -9.97 28.71
N SER A 80 33.74 -10.60 29.82
CA SER A 80 33.94 -9.94 31.11
C SER A 80 35.05 -10.65 31.88
N VAL A 81 35.82 -9.86 32.63
CA VAL A 81 36.86 -10.32 33.54
C VAL A 81 36.80 -9.47 34.81
N GLU A 82 36.83 -10.13 35.96
CA GLU A 82 36.68 -9.52 37.27
C GLU A 82 37.82 -9.99 38.18
N TYR A 83 38.47 -9.05 38.87
CA TYR A 83 39.41 -9.37 39.95
C TYR A 83 38.63 -9.56 41.26
N LEU A 84 38.74 -10.75 41.85
CA LEU A 84 37.97 -11.14 43.04
C LEU A 84 38.77 -11.04 44.35
N GLY A 85 40.04 -10.62 44.27
CA GLY A 85 40.91 -10.46 45.43
C GLY A 85 42.16 -11.34 45.36
N SER A 86 42.94 -11.34 46.45
CA SER A 86 44.14 -12.16 46.57
C SER A 86 44.26 -12.75 47.97
N SER A 87 44.79 -13.97 48.04
CA SER A 87 45.12 -14.66 49.28
C SER A 87 46.23 -15.69 49.03
N GLU A 88 47.05 -15.95 50.04
CA GLU A 88 48.15 -16.93 50.01
C GLU A 88 49.08 -16.84 48.79
N GLY A 89 49.33 -15.62 48.30
CA GLY A 89 50.22 -15.37 47.16
C GLY A 89 49.58 -15.52 45.77
N PHE A 90 48.28 -15.85 45.70
CA PHE A 90 47.52 -15.92 44.45
C PHE A 90 46.55 -14.75 44.31
N ALA A 91 46.43 -14.23 43.09
CA ALA A 91 45.35 -13.37 42.65
C ALA A 91 44.24 -14.22 42.01
N LEU A 92 42.99 -14.00 42.41
CA LEU A 92 41.81 -14.70 41.92
C LEU A 92 41.06 -13.82 40.92
N TYR A 93 40.71 -14.41 39.79
CA TYR A 93 39.90 -13.76 38.76
C TYR A 93 38.71 -14.64 38.38
N ALA A 94 37.59 -14.00 38.02
CA ALA A 94 36.48 -14.63 37.33
C ALA A 94 36.38 -14.09 35.91
N VAL A 95 36.08 -14.96 34.95
CA VAL A 95 35.78 -14.59 33.56
C VAL A 95 34.41 -15.07 33.17
N GLU A 96 33.71 -14.26 32.39
CA GLU A 96 32.50 -14.63 31.68
C GLU A 96 32.85 -14.88 30.21
N ILE A 97 32.55 -16.08 29.75
CA ILE A 97 32.79 -16.56 28.39
C ILE A 97 31.44 -16.85 27.76
N ARG A 98 31.21 -16.32 26.56
CA ARG A 98 29.98 -16.50 25.77
C ARG A 98 30.34 -16.93 24.35
N PRO A 99 29.48 -17.71 23.66
CA PRO A 99 29.69 -18.00 22.24
C PRO A 99 29.53 -16.73 21.39
N TRP A 100 30.00 -16.79 20.15
CA TRP A 100 29.91 -15.68 19.19
C TRP A 100 28.50 -15.07 19.04
N LEU A 101 27.44 -15.87 19.20
CA LEU A 101 26.04 -15.42 19.09
C LEU A 101 25.71 -14.28 20.07
N TRP A 102 26.40 -14.19 21.22
CA TRP A 102 26.21 -13.11 22.18
C TRP A 102 26.50 -11.73 21.60
N PHE A 103 27.44 -11.61 20.65
CA PHE A 103 27.79 -10.32 20.05
C PHE A 103 26.64 -9.71 19.25
N LEU A 104 25.68 -10.51 18.76
CA LEU A 104 24.47 -10.01 18.13
C LEU A 104 23.56 -9.24 19.11
N THR A 105 23.77 -9.38 20.43
CA THR A 105 23.08 -8.56 21.46
C THR A 105 23.71 -7.17 21.63
N ARG A 106 24.84 -6.91 20.96
CA ARG A 106 25.58 -5.63 21.00
C ARG A 106 25.37 -4.78 19.74
N SER A 107 24.62 -5.31 18.77
CA SER A 107 24.26 -4.65 17.53
C SER A 107 22.73 -4.63 17.40
N SER A 108 22.21 -3.56 16.82
CA SER A 108 20.79 -3.35 16.55
C SER A 108 20.63 -2.59 15.24
N ASP A 109 19.61 -2.91 14.47
CA ASP A 109 19.37 -2.27 13.19
C ASP A 109 17.88 -2.11 12.89
N THR A 110 17.59 -1.32 11.84
CA THR A 110 16.25 -1.20 11.25
C THR A 110 16.38 -1.38 9.74
N ARG A 111 16.01 -2.56 9.23
CA ARG A 111 16.26 -2.96 7.83
C ARG A 111 15.23 -3.94 7.30
N ILE A 112 15.19 -4.06 5.97
CA ILE A 112 14.18 -4.81 5.22
C ILE A 112 14.82 -6.01 4.51
N PHE A 113 14.21 -7.18 4.64
CA PHE A 113 14.54 -8.40 3.92
C PHE A 113 13.38 -8.81 3.02
N GLN A 114 13.65 -9.08 1.74
CA GLN A 114 12.64 -9.45 0.75
C GLN A 114 13.08 -10.65 -0.06
N GLY A 115 12.14 -11.55 -0.35
CA GLY A 115 12.41 -12.73 -1.17
C GLY A 115 13.36 -13.75 -0.53
N LYS A 116 13.64 -13.62 0.78
CA LYS A 116 14.56 -14.48 1.52
C LYS A 116 13.81 -15.37 2.51
N SER A 117 14.26 -16.61 2.64
CA SER A 117 13.80 -17.53 3.69
C SER A 117 14.31 -17.10 5.06
N THR A 118 13.69 -17.62 6.12
CA THR A 118 14.17 -17.38 7.50
C THR A 118 15.64 -17.78 7.68
N ILE A 119 16.09 -18.85 7.01
CA ILE A 119 17.46 -19.35 7.15
C ILE A 119 18.45 -18.41 6.48
N GLU A 120 18.15 -17.96 5.26
CA GLU A 120 18.98 -16.97 4.55
C GLU A 120 19.07 -15.65 5.34
N ILE A 121 17.95 -15.19 5.92
CA ILE A 121 17.97 -13.98 6.77
C ILE A 121 18.87 -14.16 7.99
N ILE A 122 18.78 -15.29 8.71
CA ILE A 122 19.65 -15.57 9.86
C ILE A 122 21.11 -15.60 9.43
N GLN A 123 21.40 -16.23 8.28
CA GLN A 123 22.76 -16.31 7.72
C GLN A 123 23.31 -14.93 7.40
N ASP A 124 22.54 -14.09 6.70
CA ASP A 124 22.94 -12.71 6.37
C ASP A 124 23.26 -11.91 7.64
N VAL A 125 22.36 -11.93 8.62
CA VAL A 125 22.54 -11.20 9.89
C VAL A 125 23.82 -11.63 10.62
N CYS A 126 24.11 -12.93 10.64
CA CYS A 126 25.34 -13.44 11.28
C CYS A 126 26.60 -13.09 10.48
N ASN A 127 26.55 -13.20 9.15
CA ASN A 127 27.67 -12.94 8.25
C ASN A 127 28.08 -11.46 8.24
N ASP A 128 27.11 -10.54 8.35
CA ASP A 128 27.38 -9.09 8.40
C ASP A 128 28.26 -8.70 9.61
N LEU A 129 28.16 -9.46 10.71
CA LEU A 129 29.00 -9.29 11.90
C LEU A 129 30.26 -10.18 11.88
N GLY A 130 30.52 -10.89 10.78
CA GLY A 130 31.70 -11.72 10.59
C GLY A 130 31.61 -13.11 11.23
N PHE A 131 30.40 -13.60 11.53
CA PHE A 131 30.20 -14.90 12.17
C PHE A 131 29.55 -15.93 11.23
N SER A 132 30.31 -16.97 10.90
CA SER A 132 29.88 -18.06 10.02
C SER A 132 29.93 -19.45 10.68
N ASP A 133 30.28 -19.53 11.96
CA ASP A 133 30.38 -20.79 12.73
C ASP A 133 28.97 -21.32 13.10
N HIS A 134 28.17 -21.66 12.09
CA HIS A 134 26.84 -22.28 12.25
C HIS A 134 26.54 -23.32 11.17
N ARG A 135 25.76 -24.34 11.55
CA ARG A 135 25.27 -25.37 10.62
C ARG A 135 23.80 -25.70 10.86
N THR A 136 23.12 -26.14 9.80
CA THR A 136 21.70 -26.50 9.83
C THR A 136 21.52 -28.02 9.87
N ARG A 137 20.65 -28.49 10.78
CA ARG A 137 20.10 -29.85 10.84
C ARG A 137 18.58 -29.76 10.79
N LEU A 138 18.09 -29.26 9.66
CA LEU A 138 16.69 -28.94 9.45
C LEU A 138 16.05 -29.99 8.55
N SER A 139 14.85 -30.42 8.90
CA SER A 139 14.02 -31.39 8.18
C SER A 139 12.82 -30.73 7.50
N GLY A 140 12.42 -29.54 7.94
CA GLY A 140 11.36 -28.75 7.35
C GLY A 140 11.80 -27.91 6.14
N SER A 141 10.81 -27.46 5.36
CA SER A 141 10.98 -26.44 4.32
C SER A 141 10.60 -25.05 4.84
N TYR A 142 11.39 -24.04 4.46
CA TYR A 142 11.26 -22.65 4.88
C TYR A 142 11.21 -21.77 3.61
N GLY A 143 9.99 -21.44 3.17
CA GLY A 143 9.79 -20.63 1.98
C GLY A 143 10.28 -19.20 2.14
N ALA A 144 10.54 -18.54 1.00
CA ALA A 144 10.87 -17.13 0.96
C ALA A 144 9.74 -16.27 1.51
N ARG A 145 10.11 -15.26 2.31
CA ARG A 145 9.20 -14.23 2.82
C ARG A 145 9.12 -13.11 1.79
N GLU A 146 7.90 -12.68 1.44
CA GLU A 146 7.71 -11.51 0.57
C GLU A 146 8.32 -10.26 1.21
N TYR A 147 8.12 -10.09 2.52
CA TYR A 147 8.56 -8.93 3.27
C TYR A 147 8.83 -9.31 4.73
N CYS A 148 10.00 -8.95 5.25
CA CYS A 148 10.38 -9.15 6.65
C CYS A 148 11.24 -7.99 7.14
N VAL A 149 10.85 -7.34 8.23
CA VAL A 149 11.52 -6.15 8.77
C VAL A 149 12.14 -6.50 10.12
N GLN A 150 13.42 -6.15 10.30
CA GLN A 150 14.05 -5.94 11.61
C GLN A 150 13.76 -4.49 12.00
N TYR A 151 13.08 -4.26 13.13
CA TYR A 151 12.69 -2.89 13.51
C TYR A 151 13.04 -2.57 14.95
N ASN A 152 14.01 -1.68 15.14
CA ASN A 152 14.44 -1.19 16.46
C ASN A 152 14.64 -2.32 17.48
N GLU A 153 15.30 -3.39 17.06
CA GLU A 153 15.58 -4.58 17.86
C GLU A 153 17.04 -5.02 17.61
N THR A 154 17.63 -5.71 18.59
CA THR A 154 18.99 -6.24 18.42
C THR A 154 19.02 -7.30 17.33
N ASP A 155 20.18 -7.52 16.69
CA ASP A 155 20.33 -8.61 15.73
C ASP A 155 20.00 -9.96 16.36
N PHE A 156 20.30 -10.12 17.66
CA PHE A 156 19.98 -11.33 18.41
C PHE A 156 18.48 -11.52 18.61
N ASP A 157 17.77 -10.47 19.01
CA ASP A 157 16.31 -10.53 19.19
C ASP A 157 15.63 -10.83 17.85
N PHE A 158 16.10 -10.22 16.77
CA PHE A 158 15.59 -10.46 15.42
C PHE A 158 15.72 -11.92 15.00
N VAL A 159 16.93 -12.49 15.05
CA VAL A 159 17.13 -13.90 14.68
C VAL A 159 16.39 -14.84 15.66
N SER A 160 16.35 -14.50 16.95
CA SER A 160 15.66 -15.31 17.96
C SER A 160 14.17 -15.37 17.71
N ARG A 161 13.47 -14.25 17.50
CA ARG A 161 12.02 -14.28 17.22
C ARG A 161 11.68 -14.98 15.91
N LEU A 162 12.58 -14.93 14.91
CA LEU A 162 12.40 -15.66 13.65
C LEU A 162 12.50 -17.17 13.86
N MET A 163 13.54 -17.63 14.57
CA MET A 163 13.69 -19.04 14.96
C MET A 163 12.51 -19.52 15.81
N GLU A 164 12.09 -18.73 16.79
CA GLU A 164 10.93 -19.01 17.63
C GLU A 164 9.64 -19.11 16.81
N GLY A 165 9.43 -18.24 15.82
CA GLY A 165 8.28 -18.25 14.93
C GLY A 165 8.19 -19.51 14.07
N GLU A 166 9.33 -19.94 13.53
CA GLU A 166 9.46 -21.12 12.67
C GLU A 166 9.63 -22.44 13.45
N GLY A 167 9.73 -22.39 14.78
CA GLY A 167 9.92 -23.58 15.60
C GLY A 167 11.32 -24.19 15.48
N ILE A 168 12.29 -23.38 15.05
CA ILE A 168 13.71 -23.73 14.96
C ILE A 168 14.34 -23.50 16.33
N THR A 169 15.08 -24.48 16.79
CA THR A 169 15.85 -24.43 18.03
C THR A 169 17.33 -24.27 17.69
N TYR A 170 18.12 -23.78 18.64
CA TYR A 170 19.57 -23.82 18.52
C TYR A 170 20.27 -24.38 19.76
N TYR A 171 21.46 -24.93 19.57
CA TYR A 171 22.40 -25.35 20.63
C TYR A 171 23.83 -25.24 20.10
N PHE A 172 24.83 -25.46 20.96
CA PHE A 172 26.24 -25.33 20.58
C PHE A 172 26.98 -26.66 20.63
N ASP A 173 27.78 -26.92 19.59
CA ASP A 173 28.74 -28.01 19.51
C ASP A 173 30.15 -27.46 19.75
N TYR A 174 30.88 -28.05 20.70
CA TYR A 174 32.23 -27.65 21.08
C TYR A 174 33.30 -28.67 20.70
N SER A 175 32.98 -29.67 19.87
CA SER A 175 33.94 -30.70 19.46
C SER A 175 35.13 -30.14 18.67
N GLY A 176 34.90 -29.09 17.87
CA GLY A 176 35.88 -28.42 17.02
C GLY A 176 36.83 -27.45 17.74
N GLU A 177 37.45 -26.55 16.94
CA GLU A 177 38.34 -25.48 17.43
C GLU A 177 37.59 -24.19 17.82
N SER A 178 36.40 -23.98 17.26
CA SER A 178 35.41 -22.94 17.62
C SER A 178 34.10 -23.60 18.07
N GLU A 179 33.30 -22.87 18.83
CA GLU A 179 31.92 -23.23 19.13
C GLU A 179 31.03 -23.00 17.90
N GLU A 180 30.34 -24.05 17.46
CA GLU A 180 29.47 -24.02 16.29
C GLU A 180 28.00 -24.01 16.73
N MET A 181 27.20 -23.07 16.23
CA MET A 181 25.76 -23.00 16.48
C MET A 181 25.01 -23.99 15.57
N ILE A 182 24.20 -24.87 16.16
CA ILE A 182 23.44 -25.88 15.44
C ILE A 182 21.98 -25.48 15.39
N LEU A 183 21.44 -25.21 14.20
CA LEU A 183 20.00 -24.97 14.00
C LEU A 183 19.27 -26.29 13.79
N ALA A 184 18.23 -26.57 14.58
CA ALA A 184 17.53 -27.86 14.61
C ALA A 184 16.00 -27.71 14.70
N ASP A 185 15.24 -28.51 13.96
CA ASP A 185 13.77 -28.43 13.90
C ASP A 185 13.02 -29.76 14.07
N GLY A 186 13.72 -30.84 14.42
CA GLY A 186 13.13 -32.17 14.43
C GLY A 186 13.87 -33.10 15.36
N ILE A 187 13.22 -34.22 15.71
CA ILE A 187 13.76 -35.23 16.63
C ILE A 187 15.11 -35.77 16.14
N GLY A 188 15.25 -35.99 14.82
CA GLY A 188 16.46 -36.51 14.20
C GLY A 188 17.62 -35.50 14.10
N ALA A 189 17.44 -34.25 14.54
CA ALA A 189 18.48 -33.23 14.49
C ALA A 189 19.48 -33.30 15.67
N HIS A 190 19.16 -34.12 16.68
CA HIS A 190 19.90 -34.24 17.94
C HIS A 190 20.69 -35.54 18.00
N ASP A 191 21.96 -35.45 18.38
CA ASP A 191 22.85 -36.61 18.49
C ASP A 191 22.70 -37.31 19.83
N MET A 192 22.94 -38.63 19.83
CA MET A 192 23.15 -39.38 21.07
C MET A 192 24.43 -38.90 21.76
N LEU A 193 24.46 -38.96 23.09
CA LEU A 193 25.69 -38.76 23.83
C LEU A 193 26.80 -39.71 23.34
N PRO A 194 28.07 -39.27 23.39
CA PRO A 194 29.23 -40.13 23.12
C PRO A 194 29.18 -41.44 23.93
N GLY A 195 29.68 -42.53 23.34
CA GLY A 195 29.71 -43.85 23.99
C GLY A 195 28.38 -44.62 23.98
N GLY A 196 27.42 -44.24 23.14
CA GLY A 196 26.12 -44.93 22.99
C GLY A 196 25.01 -44.41 23.92
N GLY A 197 25.35 -43.47 24.82
CA GLY A 197 24.41 -42.64 25.58
C GLY A 197 23.50 -43.36 26.56
N ALA A 198 23.76 -44.62 26.91
CA ALA A 198 23.04 -45.29 28.00
C ALA A 198 23.59 -44.83 29.36
N LEU A 199 22.73 -44.24 30.19
CA LEU A 199 23.08 -43.79 31.54
C LEU A 199 22.22 -44.52 32.58
N PRO A 200 22.81 -45.30 33.50
CA PRO A 200 22.06 -45.92 34.57
C PRO A 200 21.65 -44.90 35.61
N PHE A 201 20.46 -45.08 36.20
CA PHE A 201 20.11 -44.44 37.45
C PHE A 201 20.69 -45.23 38.63
N ARG A 202 21.36 -44.54 39.55
CA ARG A 202 21.88 -45.06 40.81
C ARG A 202 21.64 -44.01 41.89
N ALA A 203 20.72 -44.28 42.81
CA ALA A 203 20.38 -43.33 43.85
C ALA A 203 21.62 -42.92 44.65
N PHE A 204 21.71 -41.63 44.97
CA PHE A 204 22.82 -41.10 45.77
C PHE A 204 22.86 -41.78 47.15
N ASP A 205 24.01 -42.35 47.48
CA ASP A 205 24.31 -42.92 48.80
C ASP A 205 25.63 -42.31 49.30
N ARG A 206 25.63 -41.76 50.52
CA ARG A 206 26.77 -41.06 51.13
C ARG A 206 28.01 -41.96 51.28
N ASN A 207 27.83 -43.27 51.31
CA ASN A 207 28.91 -44.25 51.45
C ASN A 207 29.34 -44.89 50.13
N SER A 208 28.63 -44.61 49.03
CA SER A 208 28.91 -45.19 47.73
C SER A 208 29.97 -44.39 46.99
N ARG A 209 31.02 -45.07 46.50
CA ARG A 209 32.01 -44.46 45.60
C ARG A 209 31.33 -44.13 44.28
N ILE A 210 31.64 -42.95 43.75
CA ILE A 210 31.21 -42.53 42.42
C ILE A 210 31.97 -43.39 41.39
N GLU A 211 31.41 -44.51 41.00
CA GLU A 211 31.96 -45.34 39.92
C GLU A 211 31.11 -45.19 38.66
N SER A 212 31.75 -44.86 37.54
CA SER A 212 31.19 -44.61 36.20
C SER A 212 30.15 -43.47 36.08
N PRO A 213 29.94 -42.91 34.88
CA PRO A 213 28.89 -41.92 34.61
C PRO A 213 27.47 -42.48 34.84
N HIS A 214 26.67 -41.82 35.67
CA HIS A 214 25.30 -42.21 36.03
C HIS A 214 24.44 -41.01 36.43
N VAL A 215 23.12 -41.22 36.44
CA VAL A 215 22.12 -40.28 37.00
C VAL A 215 21.85 -40.68 38.44
N PHE A 216 21.86 -39.74 39.38
CA PHE A 216 21.67 -40.03 40.81
C PHE A 216 20.50 -39.28 41.46
N GLU A 217 19.98 -38.24 40.81
CA GLU A 217 18.68 -37.66 41.14
C GLU A 217 17.78 -37.66 39.91
N TRP A 218 16.50 -37.99 40.12
CA TRP A 218 15.51 -38.04 39.06
C TRP A 218 14.14 -37.66 39.62
N SER A 219 13.52 -36.62 39.06
CA SER A 219 12.20 -36.16 39.44
C SER A 219 11.38 -35.82 38.20
N ARG A 220 10.06 -35.98 38.30
CA ARG A 220 9.10 -35.75 37.23
C ARG A 220 8.19 -34.58 37.58
N LYS A 221 7.99 -33.68 36.62
CA LYS A 221 7.13 -32.50 36.72
C LYS A 221 6.02 -32.59 35.66
N GLY A 222 4.76 -32.51 36.11
CA GLY A 222 3.58 -32.43 35.25
C GLY A 222 2.94 -31.05 35.29
N ARG A 223 2.41 -30.58 34.16
CA ARG A 223 1.68 -29.30 34.05
C ARG A 223 0.45 -29.46 33.15
N ILE A 224 -0.64 -28.78 33.50
CA ILE A 224 -1.80 -28.62 32.61
C ILE A 224 -1.46 -27.62 31.52
N VAL A 225 -1.69 -27.99 30.26
CA VAL A 225 -1.44 -27.17 29.06
C VAL A 225 -2.70 -27.11 28.21
N SER A 226 -2.76 -26.15 27.28
CA SER A 226 -3.86 -26.09 26.31
C SER A 226 -3.80 -27.31 25.39
N GLY A 227 -4.97 -27.82 24.98
CA GLY A 227 -5.07 -29.01 24.11
C GLY A 227 -5.26 -28.70 22.64
N LYS A 228 -5.57 -27.45 22.32
CA LYS A 228 -5.86 -26.98 20.96
C LYS A 228 -5.35 -25.56 20.75
N ILE A 229 -4.79 -25.32 19.58
CA ILE A 229 -4.46 -23.98 19.08
C ILE A 229 -5.15 -23.77 17.74
N SER A 230 -5.85 -22.64 17.62
CA SER A 230 -6.49 -22.22 16.38
C SER A 230 -5.99 -20.86 15.96
N LEU A 231 -5.66 -20.72 14.68
CA LEU A 231 -5.15 -19.50 14.08
C LEU A 231 -6.11 -19.00 12.99
N VAL A 232 -6.17 -17.68 12.80
CA VAL A 232 -6.86 -17.05 11.68
C VAL A 232 -6.07 -15.87 11.13
N ASP A 233 -6.18 -15.64 9.83
CA ASP A 233 -5.59 -14.50 9.13
C ASP A 233 -6.47 -14.08 7.94
N TYR A 234 -6.06 -13.02 7.23
CA TYR A 234 -6.75 -12.47 6.06
C TYR A 234 -5.78 -12.27 4.90
N ASP A 235 -6.19 -12.68 3.69
CA ASP A 235 -5.46 -12.43 2.44
C ASP A 235 -6.33 -11.58 1.50
N MET A 236 -5.86 -10.36 1.21
CA MET A 236 -6.54 -9.43 0.33
C MET A 236 -6.68 -9.94 -1.11
N LYS A 237 -5.79 -10.83 -1.57
CA LYS A 237 -5.87 -11.44 -2.91
C LYS A 237 -6.94 -12.54 -2.97
N LYS A 238 -7.34 -13.09 -1.80
CA LYS A 238 -8.31 -14.17 -1.65
C LYS A 238 -9.30 -13.87 -0.51
N PRO A 239 -10.07 -12.76 -0.60
CA PRO A 239 -10.79 -12.20 0.56
C PRO A 239 -11.92 -13.09 1.12
N ASN A 240 -12.39 -14.07 0.33
CA ASN A 240 -13.44 -15.01 0.73
C ASN A 240 -12.91 -16.39 1.17
N THR A 241 -11.60 -16.61 1.13
CA THR A 241 -11.01 -17.89 1.56
C THR A 241 -11.00 -17.97 3.08
N ASP A 242 -11.56 -19.05 3.64
CA ASP A 242 -11.43 -19.34 5.07
C ASP A 242 -10.01 -19.79 5.37
N LEU A 243 -9.23 -18.90 5.99
CA LEU A 243 -7.86 -19.14 6.41
C LEU A 243 -7.78 -19.68 7.84
N LYS A 244 -8.89 -20.03 8.48
CA LYS A 244 -8.87 -20.62 9.82
C LYS A 244 -8.26 -22.02 9.80
N VAL A 245 -7.28 -22.24 10.66
CA VAL A 245 -6.56 -23.52 10.82
C VAL A 245 -6.44 -23.88 12.29
N SER A 246 -6.30 -25.16 12.61
CA SER A 246 -6.09 -25.59 14.00
C SER A 246 -5.22 -26.84 14.13
N SER A 247 -4.58 -27.00 15.28
CA SER A 247 -3.86 -28.21 15.67
C SER A 247 -4.25 -28.61 17.09
N SER A 248 -4.35 -29.91 17.36
CA SER A 248 -4.77 -30.44 18.66
C SER A 248 -3.83 -31.55 19.11
N ILE A 249 -3.29 -31.43 20.33
CA ILE A 249 -2.49 -32.46 20.99
C ILE A 249 -2.97 -32.59 22.43
N LYS A 250 -3.65 -33.69 22.74
CA LYS A 250 -4.14 -33.96 24.09
C LYS A 250 -3.03 -34.57 24.96
N LYS A 251 -2.75 -33.96 26.11
CA LYS A 251 -1.80 -34.46 27.10
C LYS A 251 -2.51 -34.89 28.38
N GLY A 252 -2.14 -36.05 28.91
CA GLY A 252 -2.72 -36.60 30.14
C GLY A 252 -4.17 -37.10 29.99
N ILE A 253 -4.75 -37.52 31.13
CA ILE A 253 -6.12 -38.08 31.22
C ILE A 253 -7.12 -37.15 31.90
N HIS A 254 -6.74 -35.90 32.20
CA HIS A 254 -7.59 -34.93 32.88
C HIS A 254 -8.65 -34.29 31.96
N SER A 255 -9.74 -33.79 32.54
CA SER A 255 -10.88 -33.18 31.82
C SER A 255 -10.56 -31.84 31.15
N HIS A 256 -9.53 -31.12 31.60
CA HIS A 256 -9.15 -29.80 31.07
C HIS A 256 -8.28 -29.85 29.79
N GLY A 257 -8.02 -31.04 29.24
CA GLY A 257 -7.07 -31.23 28.13
C GLY A 257 -7.57 -30.83 26.74
N THR A 258 -8.70 -30.11 26.65
CA THR A 258 -9.33 -29.66 25.40
C THR A 258 -9.43 -28.14 25.29
N TYR A 259 -8.91 -27.40 26.26
CA TYR A 259 -8.94 -25.94 26.24
C TYR A 259 -8.20 -25.40 25.01
N GLU A 260 -8.82 -24.41 24.37
CA GLU A 260 -8.38 -23.82 23.11
C GLU A 260 -7.73 -22.46 23.34
N ARG A 261 -6.60 -22.20 22.68
CA ARG A 261 -6.09 -20.86 22.44
C ARG A 261 -6.40 -20.44 21.01
N TYR A 262 -7.07 -19.30 20.87
CA TYR A 262 -7.44 -18.73 19.58
C TYR A 262 -6.62 -17.47 19.33
N GLU A 263 -5.85 -17.43 18.24
CA GLU A 263 -4.94 -16.33 17.91
C GLU A 263 -5.24 -15.76 16.51
N VAL A 264 -5.31 -14.43 16.43
CA VAL A 264 -5.48 -13.68 15.18
C VAL A 264 -4.11 -13.15 14.73
N ASN A 265 -3.91 -12.94 13.43
CA ASN A 265 -2.70 -12.32 12.85
C ASN A 265 -1.45 -13.18 12.99
N SER A 266 -1.53 -14.40 12.46
CA SER A 266 -0.42 -15.35 12.52
C SER A 266 0.54 -15.26 11.34
N SER A 267 0.41 -14.21 10.52
CA SER A 267 1.31 -13.83 9.43
C SER A 267 1.46 -14.92 8.36
N TYR A 268 0.34 -15.49 7.93
CA TYR A 268 0.29 -16.42 6.80
C TYR A 268 -0.82 -16.06 5.80
N SER A 269 -0.56 -16.30 4.52
CA SER A 269 -1.53 -16.13 3.42
C SER A 269 -1.94 -17.47 2.77
N GLN A 270 -1.22 -18.55 3.07
CA GLN A 270 -1.52 -19.91 2.58
C GLN A 270 -1.90 -20.84 3.74
N ILE A 271 -2.92 -21.68 3.53
CA ILE A 271 -3.44 -22.63 4.53
C ILE A 271 -2.33 -23.54 5.07
N GLN A 272 -1.48 -24.11 4.20
CA GLN A 272 -0.40 -25.01 4.60
C GLN A 272 0.62 -24.33 5.55
N ALA A 273 0.92 -23.05 5.34
CA ALA A 273 1.79 -22.28 6.22
C ALA A 273 1.13 -22.04 7.59
N GLY A 274 -0.19 -21.76 7.58
CA GLY A 274 -0.99 -21.67 8.81
C GLY A 274 -1.04 -22.98 9.60
N GLU A 275 -1.25 -24.11 8.92
CA GLU A 275 -1.24 -25.45 9.54
C GLU A 275 0.12 -25.78 10.17
N LYS A 276 1.22 -25.46 9.47
CA LYS A 276 2.59 -25.58 10.01
C LYS A 276 2.74 -24.73 11.28
N ALA A 277 2.31 -23.46 11.25
CA ALA A 277 2.41 -22.56 12.40
C ALA A 277 1.56 -23.03 13.59
N ALA A 278 0.32 -23.48 13.35
CA ALA A 278 -0.57 -24.01 14.39
C ALA A 278 0.03 -25.27 15.03
N ARG A 279 0.59 -26.18 14.21
CA ARG A 279 1.30 -27.37 14.69
C ARG A 279 2.51 -27.02 15.54
N ILE A 280 3.39 -26.12 15.10
CA ILE A 280 4.56 -25.68 15.88
C ILE A 280 4.15 -25.10 17.23
N ARG A 281 3.12 -24.24 17.26
CA ARG A 281 2.62 -23.65 18.51
C ARG A 281 2.02 -24.74 19.41
N MET A 282 1.29 -25.70 18.85
CA MET A 282 0.68 -26.79 19.62
C MET A 282 1.75 -27.74 20.16
N GLU A 283 2.76 -28.11 19.38
CA GLU A 283 3.92 -28.90 19.82
C GLU A 283 4.65 -28.20 20.97
N ARG A 284 4.92 -26.90 20.87
CA ARG A 284 5.50 -26.08 21.96
C ARG A 284 4.69 -26.18 23.25
N GLU A 285 3.38 -26.00 23.15
CA GLU A 285 2.48 -26.01 24.31
C GLU A 285 2.40 -27.40 24.92
N ALA A 286 2.15 -28.42 24.08
CA ALA A 286 2.05 -29.82 24.48
C ALA A 286 3.34 -30.33 25.13
N HIS A 287 4.50 -29.91 24.61
CA HIS A 287 5.77 -30.35 25.14
C HIS A 287 5.93 -29.91 26.60
N GLN A 288 5.38 -28.77 27.04
CA GLN A 288 5.48 -28.31 28.44
C GLN A 288 4.71 -29.17 29.47
N ALA A 289 3.85 -30.09 29.01
CA ALA A 289 3.02 -30.90 29.90
C ALA A 289 3.82 -31.84 30.81
N GLU A 290 5.00 -32.28 30.35
CA GLU A 290 5.87 -33.19 31.07
C GLU A 290 7.34 -32.78 30.94
N ARG A 291 8.02 -32.70 32.08
CA ARG A 291 9.46 -32.42 32.21
C ARG A 291 10.05 -33.31 33.28
N PHE A 292 11.35 -33.54 33.21
CA PHE A 292 12.10 -34.26 34.23
C PHE A 292 13.28 -33.41 34.66
N LEU A 293 13.51 -33.33 35.97
CA LEU A 293 14.69 -32.69 36.53
C LEU A 293 15.60 -33.78 37.07
N CYS A 294 16.89 -33.70 36.75
CA CYS A 294 17.83 -34.74 37.10
C CYS A 294 19.22 -34.20 37.43
N ALA A 295 19.96 -34.93 38.26
CA ALA A 295 21.36 -34.67 38.56
C ALA A 295 22.20 -35.90 38.21
N ALA A 296 23.37 -35.66 37.62
CA ALA A 296 24.25 -36.68 37.10
C ALA A 296 25.72 -36.25 37.21
N ASN A 297 26.63 -37.22 37.16
CA ASN A 297 28.08 -36.98 37.08
C ASN A 297 28.62 -37.26 35.66
N ALA A 298 27.74 -37.44 34.67
CA ALA A 298 28.16 -37.72 33.30
C ALA A 298 28.66 -36.45 32.59
N ALA A 299 29.96 -36.44 32.35
CA ALA A 299 30.72 -35.27 31.91
C ALA A 299 30.39 -34.79 30.49
N TRP A 300 29.67 -35.55 29.67
CA TRP A 300 29.31 -35.20 28.28
C TRP A 300 27.85 -34.73 28.10
N LEU A 301 27.04 -34.75 29.15
CA LEU A 301 25.67 -34.23 29.10
C LEU A 301 25.66 -32.76 28.70
N GLY A 302 24.82 -32.33 27.76
CA GLY A 302 24.72 -30.93 27.35
C GLY A 302 23.42 -30.68 26.60
N ALA A 303 22.97 -29.44 26.56
CA ALA A 303 21.74 -29.08 25.85
C ALA A 303 21.82 -29.52 24.38
N GLY A 304 20.74 -30.13 23.88
CA GLY A 304 20.67 -30.63 22.50
C GLY A 304 21.14 -32.06 22.28
N PHE A 305 21.70 -32.74 23.28
CA PHE A 305 22.03 -34.17 23.21
C PHE A 305 20.92 -35.08 23.73
N ILE A 306 20.90 -36.32 23.23
CA ILE A 306 19.99 -37.38 23.67
C ILE A 306 20.75 -38.43 24.49
N PHE A 307 20.18 -38.87 25.61
CA PHE A 307 20.65 -40.04 26.34
C PHE A 307 19.51 -41.03 26.60
N THR A 308 19.86 -42.30 26.84
CA THR A 308 18.92 -43.36 27.24
C THR A 308 19.06 -43.61 28.72
N LEU A 309 18.02 -43.29 29.50
CA LEU A 309 17.95 -43.66 30.92
C LEU A 309 17.64 -45.15 31.06
N ILE A 310 18.46 -45.86 31.83
CA ILE A 310 18.23 -47.26 32.21
C ILE A 310 18.20 -47.39 33.74
N ASN A 311 17.54 -48.41 34.27
CA ASN A 311 17.34 -48.63 35.71
C ASN A 311 16.66 -47.47 36.46
N ALA A 312 15.80 -46.70 35.76
CA ALA A 312 15.06 -45.58 36.34
C ALA A 312 14.24 -45.98 37.59
N PRO A 313 13.96 -45.04 38.51
CA PRO A 313 13.13 -45.31 39.70
C PRO A 313 11.76 -45.94 39.36
N SER A 314 11.18 -45.54 38.23
CA SER A 314 10.00 -46.18 37.64
C SER A 314 10.33 -46.79 36.30
N ILE A 315 9.92 -48.03 36.04
CA ILE A 315 10.21 -48.72 34.77
C ILE A 315 9.66 -47.99 33.54
N LYS A 316 8.57 -47.22 33.70
CA LYS A 316 7.92 -46.40 32.65
C LYS A 316 8.76 -45.17 32.26
N GLU A 317 9.80 -44.87 33.02
CA GLU A 317 10.70 -43.74 32.81
C GLU A 317 12.01 -44.18 32.16
N ASN A 318 12.25 -45.48 31.95
CA ASN A 318 13.32 -45.90 31.04
C ASN A 318 13.00 -45.44 29.61
N GLY A 319 14.02 -44.94 28.90
CA GLY A 319 13.84 -44.45 27.54
C GLY A 319 14.78 -43.31 27.16
N LYS A 320 14.55 -42.74 25.99
CA LYS A 320 15.38 -41.67 25.43
C LYS A 320 14.89 -40.29 25.86
N TYR A 321 15.82 -39.45 26.28
CA TYR A 321 15.58 -38.10 26.77
C TYR A 321 16.49 -37.10 26.06
N LEU A 322 15.89 -36.02 25.57
CA LEU A 322 16.57 -34.83 25.07
C LEU A 322 16.88 -33.92 26.27
N VAL A 323 18.14 -33.51 26.39
CA VAL A 323 18.58 -32.50 27.36
C VAL A 323 18.15 -31.13 26.87
N LEU A 324 17.22 -30.50 27.60
CA LEU A 324 16.70 -29.16 27.28
C LEU A 324 17.59 -28.09 27.89
N SER A 325 18.03 -28.30 29.13
CA SER A 325 19.01 -27.45 29.80
C SER A 325 19.96 -28.29 30.64
N ALA A 326 21.19 -27.82 30.78
CA ALA A 326 22.23 -28.40 31.60
C ALA A 326 22.98 -27.29 32.33
N THR A 327 23.19 -27.45 33.63
CA THR A 327 24.10 -26.63 34.43
C THR A 327 25.20 -27.50 34.99
N HIS A 328 26.42 -27.23 34.56
CA HIS A 328 27.64 -27.91 34.95
C HIS A 328 28.33 -27.15 36.08
N HIS A 329 28.73 -27.88 37.11
CA HIS A 329 29.55 -27.38 38.21
C HIS A 329 30.87 -28.16 38.21
N LEU A 330 31.98 -27.45 37.99
CA LEU A 330 33.33 -28.00 38.01
C LEU A 330 34.10 -27.37 39.17
N ARG A 331 34.85 -28.19 39.91
CA ARG A 331 35.76 -27.72 40.96
C ARG A 331 37.08 -28.47 40.89
N SER A 332 38.17 -27.73 41.02
CA SER A 332 39.49 -28.30 41.24
C SER A 332 39.59 -28.85 42.67
N THR A 333 40.00 -30.11 42.82
CA THR A 333 40.16 -30.79 44.13
C THR A 333 41.64 -31.06 44.48
N GLY A 334 42.57 -30.44 43.74
CA GLY A 334 44.01 -30.53 43.99
C GLY A 334 44.79 -29.53 43.15
N GLY A 335 46.05 -29.27 43.51
CA GLY A 335 46.91 -28.29 42.82
C GLY A 335 47.08 -26.96 43.57
N PRO A 336 47.93 -26.05 43.07
CA PRO A 336 48.26 -24.80 43.76
C PRO A 336 47.02 -23.93 43.98
N GLY A 337 46.70 -23.70 45.26
CA GLY A 337 45.60 -22.85 45.68
C GLY A 337 44.21 -23.50 45.76
N ALA A 338 44.10 -24.82 45.62
CA ALA A 338 42.84 -25.56 45.70
C ALA A 338 42.15 -25.48 47.08
N ASP A 339 42.95 -25.33 48.14
CA ASP A 339 42.49 -25.29 49.55
C ASP A 339 42.39 -23.84 50.10
N ILE A 340 42.62 -22.81 49.27
CA ILE A 340 42.60 -21.43 49.75
C ILE A 340 41.15 -21.01 50.03
N GLU A 341 40.87 -20.80 51.33
CA GLU A 341 39.66 -20.14 51.81
C GLU A 341 39.75 -18.63 51.54
N MET A 342 39.29 -18.22 50.35
CA MET A 342 39.12 -16.80 50.02
C MET A 342 37.83 -16.28 50.67
N LEU A 343 37.88 -15.06 51.24
CA LEU A 343 36.68 -14.34 51.70
C LEU A 343 35.65 -14.30 50.56
N SER A 344 34.44 -14.80 50.82
CA SER A 344 33.37 -14.81 49.83
C SER A 344 33.15 -13.39 49.31
N PRO A 345 33.19 -13.14 47.99
CA PRO A 345 32.93 -11.81 47.46
C PRO A 345 31.50 -11.41 47.85
N ALA A 346 31.36 -10.21 48.42
CA ALA A 346 30.07 -9.56 48.55
C ALA A 346 29.60 -9.19 47.13
N VAL A 347 28.42 -9.67 46.76
CA VAL A 347 27.71 -9.51 45.48
C VAL A 347 27.87 -10.68 44.51
N SER A 348 26.71 -11.30 44.22
CA SER A 348 26.42 -12.42 43.31
C SER A 348 26.61 -13.82 43.91
N ALA A 349 25.48 -14.41 44.31
CA ALA A 349 25.29 -15.70 44.99
C ALA A 349 26.44 -16.72 44.85
N PRO A 350 26.96 -17.27 45.96
CA PRO A 350 27.93 -18.37 45.90
C PRO A 350 27.32 -19.57 45.17
N LEU A 351 28.14 -20.29 44.41
CA LEU A 351 27.80 -21.59 43.88
C LEU A 351 27.46 -22.53 45.05
N SER A 352 26.18 -22.66 45.42
CA SER A 352 25.74 -23.60 46.45
C SER A 352 26.10 -25.03 46.02
N HIS A 353 27.09 -25.59 46.70
CA HIS A 353 27.75 -26.86 46.37
C HIS A 353 26.85 -28.09 46.60
N PRO A 354 26.93 -29.13 45.75
CA PRO A 354 26.76 -30.51 46.18
C PRO A 354 28.04 -31.00 46.87
N ASN A 355 27.88 -31.85 47.91
CA ASN A 355 28.85 -32.28 48.92
C ASN A 355 30.32 -32.56 48.50
N GLU A 356 31.18 -32.43 49.51
CA GLU A 356 32.66 -32.35 49.62
C GLU A 356 33.57 -33.38 48.90
N SER A 357 33.09 -34.13 47.90
CA SER A 357 33.92 -35.11 47.17
C SER A 357 33.76 -35.14 45.64
N GLY A 358 32.90 -34.30 45.04
CA GLY A 358 32.59 -34.36 43.61
C GLY A 358 33.40 -33.40 42.72
N HIS A 359 34.26 -33.93 41.84
CA HIS A 359 35.01 -33.19 40.81
C HIS A 359 34.10 -32.47 39.79
N TYR A 360 32.91 -33.02 39.54
CA TYR A 360 31.94 -32.53 38.56
C TYR A 360 30.51 -33.00 38.89
N VAL A 361 29.54 -32.09 38.78
CA VAL A 361 28.11 -32.40 38.83
C VAL A 361 27.39 -31.65 37.71
N CYS A 362 26.40 -32.27 37.09
CA CYS A 362 25.50 -31.67 36.13
C CYS A 362 24.05 -31.81 36.60
N THR A 363 23.34 -30.69 36.69
CA THR A 363 21.88 -30.67 36.88
C THR A 363 21.21 -30.32 35.56
N MET A 364 20.11 -30.99 35.22
CA MET A 364 19.47 -30.83 33.91
C MET A 364 17.96 -30.80 34.02
N GLU A 365 17.33 -30.15 33.03
CA GLU A 365 15.95 -30.38 32.66
C GLU A 365 15.92 -31.15 31.34
N VAL A 366 15.17 -32.25 31.30
CA VAL A 366 15.08 -33.14 30.14
C VAL A 366 13.62 -33.40 29.78
N ALA A 367 13.39 -33.79 28.53
CA ALA A 367 12.10 -34.27 28.06
C ALA A 367 12.27 -35.50 27.18
N ARG A 368 11.20 -36.28 27.00
CA ARG A 368 11.24 -37.46 26.14
C ARG A 368 11.59 -37.05 24.71
N SER A 369 12.52 -37.76 24.08
CA SER A 369 12.93 -37.46 22.70
C SER A 369 11.96 -38.00 21.65
N THR A 370 10.77 -38.46 22.05
CA THR A 370 9.75 -39.02 21.13
C THR A 370 8.91 -37.94 20.47
N GLU A 371 9.02 -36.69 20.92
CA GLU A 371 8.27 -35.55 20.42
C GLU A 371 9.24 -34.42 20.07
N PRO A 372 8.94 -33.62 19.04
CA PRO A 372 9.79 -32.50 18.69
C PRO A 372 9.75 -31.42 19.77
N PHE A 373 10.92 -30.91 20.16
CA PHE A 373 11.02 -29.70 20.98
C PHE A 373 10.79 -28.47 20.11
N ARG A 374 10.04 -27.49 20.63
CA ARG A 374 9.87 -26.16 20.03
C ARG A 374 10.27 -25.11 21.06
N PRO A 375 11.07 -24.10 20.67
CA PRO A 375 11.51 -23.06 21.60
C PRO A 375 10.31 -22.26 22.10
N ALA A 376 10.32 -21.81 23.35
CA ALA A 376 9.30 -20.88 23.84
C ALA A 376 9.35 -19.55 23.06
N ARG A 377 8.21 -18.86 22.90
CA ARG A 377 8.20 -17.50 22.34
C ARG A 377 8.53 -16.49 23.43
N LYS A 378 9.82 -16.31 23.72
CA LYS A 378 10.30 -15.37 24.75
C LYS A 378 10.55 -13.99 24.14
N THR A 379 10.98 -13.94 22.89
CA THR A 379 11.39 -12.71 22.22
C THR A 379 10.17 -11.94 21.72
N ALA A 380 10.02 -10.69 22.19
CA ALA A 380 8.91 -9.84 21.76
C ALA A 380 9.04 -9.51 20.27
N SER A 381 7.93 -9.54 19.54
CA SER A 381 7.92 -9.02 18.17
C SER A 381 7.90 -7.49 18.20
N PRO A 382 8.66 -6.81 17.33
CA PRO A 382 8.66 -5.35 17.29
C PRO A 382 7.27 -4.83 16.91
N LEU A 383 6.91 -3.67 17.47
CA LEU A 383 5.65 -2.99 17.22
C LEU A 383 5.91 -1.53 16.87
N ILE A 384 5.29 -1.06 15.79
CA ILE A 384 5.20 0.36 15.43
C ILE A 384 3.86 0.86 15.97
N THR A 385 3.89 1.66 17.04
CA THR A 385 2.70 2.11 17.77
C THR A 385 2.02 3.34 17.16
N GLY A 386 2.65 3.99 16.17
CA GLY A 386 2.13 5.19 15.51
C GLY A 386 2.19 5.10 14.00
N VAL A 387 2.07 6.25 13.34
CA VAL A 387 2.24 6.38 11.90
C VAL A 387 3.67 6.77 11.57
N LEU A 388 4.17 6.33 10.41
CA LEU A 388 5.40 6.84 9.82
C LEU A 388 5.06 7.59 8.53
N THR A 389 5.97 8.42 8.04
CA THR A 389 5.92 8.86 6.65
C THR A 389 6.99 8.15 5.83
N ALA A 390 6.72 8.03 4.53
CA ALA A 390 7.60 7.39 3.56
C ALA A 390 7.46 8.08 2.21
N VAL A 391 8.45 7.92 1.35
CA VAL A 391 8.45 8.49 -0.01
C VAL A 391 8.07 7.40 -1.00
N VAL A 392 7.15 7.66 -1.92
CA VAL A 392 6.76 6.70 -2.97
C VAL A 392 7.92 6.48 -3.93
N THR A 393 8.23 5.22 -4.26
CA THR A 393 9.33 4.82 -5.14
C THR A 393 8.85 4.00 -6.34
N GLY A 394 9.72 3.86 -7.34
CA GLY A 394 9.47 3.04 -8.53
C GLY A 394 10.62 3.13 -9.52
N PRO A 395 10.49 2.52 -10.71
CA PRO A 395 11.56 2.46 -11.70
C PRO A 395 11.98 3.85 -12.19
N SER A 396 13.26 4.01 -12.50
CA SER A 396 13.79 5.23 -13.08
C SER A 396 13.07 5.60 -14.40
N GLY A 397 12.64 6.85 -14.52
CA GLY A 397 11.92 7.38 -15.69
C GLY A 397 10.39 7.19 -15.66
N GLU A 398 9.86 6.55 -14.62
CA GLU A 398 8.43 6.46 -14.34
C GLU A 398 7.97 7.60 -13.41
N GLU A 399 6.71 8.02 -13.55
CA GLU A 399 6.06 8.92 -12.57
C GLU A 399 5.08 8.17 -11.66
N ILE A 400 4.58 7.02 -12.13
CA ILE A 400 3.55 6.22 -11.46
C ILE A 400 3.97 4.75 -11.56
N TYR A 401 4.06 4.08 -10.41
CA TYR A 401 4.36 2.65 -10.34
C TYR A 401 3.37 1.96 -9.41
N THR A 402 2.47 1.17 -10.00
CA THR A 402 1.37 0.50 -9.29
C THR A 402 1.08 -0.87 -9.87
N ASP A 403 0.47 -1.74 -9.08
CA ASP A 403 -0.01 -3.05 -9.51
C ASP A 403 -1.53 -3.10 -9.78
N GLU A 404 -2.06 -4.30 -10.07
CA GLU A 404 -3.49 -4.55 -10.37
C GLU A 404 -4.45 -4.17 -9.23
N TYR A 405 -3.95 -3.98 -8.01
CA TYR A 405 -4.73 -3.62 -6.83
C TYR A 405 -4.57 -2.14 -6.44
N GLY A 406 -3.86 -1.33 -7.24
CA GLY A 406 -3.59 0.07 -6.91
C GLY A 406 -2.56 0.25 -5.79
N ARG A 407 -1.73 -0.76 -5.52
CA ARG A 407 -0.68 -0.72 -4.49
C ARG A 407 0.54 0.01 -5.01
N ILE A 408 1.28 0.64 -4.11
CA ILE A 408 2.51 1.36 -4.42
C ILE A 408 3.70 0.76 -3.68
N LYS A 409 4.91 1.24 -4.00
CA LYS A 409 6.11 0.99 -3.20
C LYS A 409 6.59 2.30 -2.57
N VAL A 410 7.21 2.21 -1.40
CA VAL A 410 7.65 3.33 -0.58
C VAL A 410 9.02 3.07 0.07
N GLN A 411 9.84 4.10 0.21
CA GLN A 411 11.04 4.07 1.05
C GLN A 411 10.75 4.77 2.37
N PHE A 412 10.98 4.07 3.49
CA PHE A 412 10.92 4.68 4.81
C PHE A 412 12.18 5.50 5.07
N HIS A 413 12.06 6.57 5.85
CA HIS A 413 13.21 7.46 6.15
C HIS A 413 14.35 6.79 6.94
N TRP A 414 14.05 5.71 7.65
CA TRP A 414 15.05 4.90 8.38
C TRP A 414 15.72 3.86 7.48
N ASP A 415 15.19 3.59 6.28
CA ASP A 415 15.73 2.60 5.38
C ASP A 415 16.98 3.15 4.68
N ARG A 416 18.13 2.78 5.24
CA ARG A 416 19.46 3.17 4.78
C ARG A 416 19.99 2.31 3.63
N GLU A 417 19.37 1.16 3.36
CA GLU A 417 19.79 0.23 2.30
C GLU A 417 18.99 0.44 1.01
N GLY A 418 17.78 0.99 1.12
CA GLY A 418 16.92 1.35 -0.01
C GLY A 418 17.55 2.33 -1.00
N GLN A 419 17.33 2.10 -2.30
CA GLN A 419 17.93 2.85 -3.41
C GLN A 419 16.95 3.81 -4.09
N ASN A 420 15.79 4.06 -3.48
CA ASN A 420 14.67 4.84 -4.02
C ASN A 420 14.13 4.30 -5.36
N ASP A 421 14.09 2.97 -5.49
CA ASP A 421 13.75 2.25 -6.72
C ASP A 421 12.55 1.29 -6.52
N GLU A 422 12.24 0.48 -7.54
CA GLU A 422 11.19 -0.53 -7.48
C GLU A 422 11.50 -1.73 -6.56
N ASN A 423 12.70 -1.85 -6.02
CA ASN A 423 13.10 -2.99 -5.17
C ASN A 423 13.05 -2.65 -3.68
N THR A 424 12.86 -1.38 -3.34
CA THR A 424 13.01 -0.85 -1.98
C THR A 424 12.05 -1.46 -0.95
N THR A 425 10.81 -1.77 -1.33
CA THR A 425 9.83 -2.37 -0.40
C THR A 425 8.84 -3.32 -1.10
N CYS A 426 7.95 -3.92 -0.32
CA CYS A 426 6.83 -4.73 -0.80
C CYS A 426 5.72 -3.85 -1.37
N TRP A 427 4.73 -4.47 -2.02
CA TRP A 427 3.56 -3.73 -2.49
C TRP A 427 2.65 -3.35 -1.32
N VAL A 428 2.57 -2.05 -1.03
CA VAL A 428 1.81 -1.46 0.07
C VAL A 428 0.44 -1.00 -0.44
N ARG A 429 -0.63 -1.43 0.24
CA ARG A 429 -1.99 -0.98 -0.07
C ARG A 429 -2.17 0.48 0.32
N THR A 430 -2.96 1.19 -0.49
CA THR A 430 -3.30 2.60 -0.25
C THR A 430 -4.78 2.71 0.07
N VAL A 431 -5.10 3.33 1.21
CA VAL A 431 -6.47 3.70 1.56
C VAL A 431 -6.98 4.69 0.54
N VAL A 432 -8.19 4.46 0.06
CA VAL A 432 -8.95 5.40 -0.77
C VAL A 432 -10.15 5.92 0.02
N PRO A 433 -10.62 7.16 -0.22
CA PRO A 433 -11.74 7.72 0.54
C PRO A 433 -13.03 6.91 0.42
N TRP A 434 -13.24 6.25 -0.72
CA TRP A 434 -14.43 5.44 -0.97
C TRP A 434 -14.17 4.33 -1.98
N SER A 435 -14.57 3.09 -1.69
CA SER A 435 -14.35 1.94 -2.58
C SER A 435 -15.53 0.97 -2.59
N GLY A 436 -15.80 0.37 -3.75
CA GLY A 436 -16.74 -0.72 -3.93
C GLY A 436 -16.38 -1.61 -5.13
N ARG A 437 -17.24 -2.61 -5.42
CA ARG A 437 -17.00 -3.57 -6.52
C ARG A 437 -17.17 -2.88 -7.88
N GLY A 438 -16.07 -2.38 -8.45
CA GLY A 438 -16.05 -1.72 -9.76
C GLY A 438 -16.46 -0.24 -9.73
N TRP A 439 -16.44 0.41 -8.57
CA TRP A 439 -16.78 1.82 -8.40
C TRP A 439 -16.08 2.39 -7.16
N GLY A 440 -15.91 3.71 -7.07
CA GLY A 440 -15.27 4.39 -5.94
C GLY A 440 -14.39 5.57 -6.36
N MET A 441 -13.68 6.16 -5.39
CA MET A 441 -12.63 7.15 -5.63
C MET A 441 -11.28 6.46 -5.76
N PHE A 442 -10.47 6.89 -6.72
CA PHE A 442 -9.14 6.33 -6.94
C PHE A 442 -8.17 7.43 -7.37
N ALA A 443 -7.06 7.54 -6.65
CA ALA A 443 -5.94 8.40 -6.98
C ALA A 443 -4.68 7.70 -6.47
N ILE A 444 -3.81 7.29 -7.39
CA ILE A 444 -2.59 6.55 -7.04
C ILE A 444 -1.50 7.56 -6.66
N PRO A 445 -0.91 7.45 -5.46
CA PRO A 445 0.27 8.23 -5.11
C PRO A 445 1.39 8.03 -6.13
N ARG A 446 2.01 9.13 -6.55
CA ARG A 446 3.07 9.17 -7.57
C ARG A 446 4.45 9.10 -6.93
N ILE A 447 5.42 8.61 -7.69
CA ILE A 447 6.82 8.53 -7.28
C ILE A 447 7.31 9.91 -6.81
N GLY A 448 8.01 9.95 -5.67
CA GLY A 448 8.50 11.17 -5.03
C GLY A 448 7.51 11.85 -4.08
N GLN A 449 6.24 11.46 -4.05
CA GLN A 449 5.27 12.01 -3.09
C GLN A 449 5.46 11.41 -1.68
N GLU A 450 5.14 12.18 -0.65
CA GLU A 450 5.18 11.72 0.73
C GLU A 450 3.82 11.15 1.16
N VAL A 451 3.85 9.94 1.71
CA VAL A 451 2.68 9.21 2.18
C VAL A 451 2.77 8.92 3.66
N VAL A 452 1.61 8.81 4.32
CA VAL A 452 1.48 8.37 5.71
C VAL A 452 1.22 6.87 5.72
N VAL A 453 2.01 6.12 6.49
CA VAL A 453 1.98 4.67 6.57
C VAL A 453 1.64 4.23 7.99
N GLU A 454 0.56 3.46 8.11
CA GLU A 454 0.19 2.71 9.31
C GLU A 454 0.57 1.24 9.15
N PHE A 455 0.53 0.50 10.26
CA PHE A 455 0.91 -0.90 10.29
C PHE A 455 -0.21 -1.71 10.94
N GLU A 456 -0.68 -2.78 10.29
CA GLU A 456 -1.78 -3.60 10.82
C GLU A 456 -1.40 -4.14 12.22
N ARG A 457 -2.09 -3.66 13.26
CA ARG A 457 -1.80 -3.98 14.68
C ARG A 457 -0.36 -3.64 15.11
N GLY A 458 0.26 -2.67 14.44
CA GLY A 458 1.64 -2.27 14.65
C GLY A 458 2.69 -3.24 14.09
N ASN A 459 2.31 -4.27 13.33
CA ASN A 459 3.26 -5.24 12.77
C ASN A 459 4.10 -4.59 11.65
N PRO A 460 5.43 -4.43 11.80
CA PRO A 460 6.29 -3.79 10.79
C PRO A 460 6.24 -4.48 9.41
N ASN A 461 5.84 -5.75 9.37
CA ASN A 461 5.72 -6.52 8.12
C ASN A 461 4.40 -6.27 7.37
N ARG A 462 3.51 -5.42 7.89
CA ARG A 462 2.18 -5.16 7.31
C ARG A 462 1.88 -3.67 7.17
N PRO A 463 2.62 -2.96 6.31
CA PRO A 463 2.37 -1.56 6.03
C PRO A 463 1.05 -1.36 5.26
N LEU A 464 0.40 -0.23 5.53
CA LEU A 464 -0.80 0.27 4.86
C LEU A 464 -0.67 1.79 4.74
N VAL A 465 -0.71 2.34 3.54
CA VAL A 465 -0.74 3.79 3.34
C VAL A 465 -2.13 4.29 3.68
N THR A 466 -2.24 5.22 4.64
CA THR A 466 -3.51 5.76 5.14
C THR A 466 -3.74 7.22 4.77
N GLY A 467 -2.74 7.90 4.22
CA GLY A 467 -2.87 9.29 3.79
C GLY A 467 -1.67 9.81 3.02
N MET A 468 -1.73 11.11 2.71
CA MET A 468 -0.68 11.86 2.00
C MET A 468 -0.51 13.21 2.66
N VAL A 469 0.70 13.76 2.58
CA VAL A 469 1.01 15.08 3.16
C VAL A 469 1.80 15.93 2.16
N TYR A 470 1.56 17.24 2.20
CA TYR A 470 2.40 18.22 1.51
C TYR A 470 3.67 18.49 2.31
N ASN A 471 4.74 18.83 1.62
CA ASN A 471 6.03 19.21 2.21
C ASN A 471 6.72 20.29 1.35
N ALA A 472 7.96 20.63 1.66
CA ALA A 472 8.68 21.69 0.95
C ALA A 472 8.94 21.39 -0.55
N ALA A 473 9.06 20.10 -0.91
CA ALA A 473 9.25 19.63 -2.28
C ALA A 473 7.93 19.44 -3.02
N THR A 474 6.89 18.97 -2.31
CA THR A 474 5.53 18.80 -2.82
C THR A 474 4.62 19.80 -2.13
N LYS A 475 4.56 21.04 -2.64
CA LYS A 475 3.73 22.11 -2.07
C LYS A 475 2.25 21.95 -2.44
N PRO A 476 1.31 22.55 -1.69
CA PRO A 476 -0.08 22.66 -2.10
C PRO A 476 -0.23 23.35 -3.48
N PRO A 477 -1.31 23.08 -4.23
CA PRO A 477 -1.52 23.62 -5.59
C PRO A 477 -1.78 25.14 -5.65
N HIS A 478 -2.11 25.76 -4.51
CA HIS A 478 -2.30 27.20 -4.36
C HIS A 478 -1.41 27.74 -3.25
N ASP A 479 -1.14 29.04 -3.27
CA ASP A 479 -0.30 29.67 -2.26
C ASP A 479 -1.05 29.82 -0.94
N PHE A 480 -0.55 29.18 0.11
CA PHE A 480 -1.07 29.32 1.48
C PHE A 480 -0.11 30.19 2.32
N PRO A 481 -0.64 31.05 3.22
CA PRO A 481 -2.03 31.12 3.69
C PRO A 481 -2.95 32.05 2.88
N ALA A 482 -2.48 32.69 1.80
CA ALA A 482 -3.25 33.70 1.06
C ALA A 482 -4.60 33.18 0.53
N ASN A 483 -4.67 31.90 0.14
CA ASN A 483 -5.87 31.25 -0.40
C ASN A 483 -6.51 30.28 0.61
N ALA A 484 -6.54 30.62 1.91
CA ALA A 484 -7.02 29.74 2.97
C ALA A 484 -8.51 29.33 2.86
N THR A 485 -9.30 30.07 2.08
CA THR A 485 -10.73 29.81 1.81
C THR A 485 -10.95 28.93 0.57
N MET A 486 -9.91 28.58 -0.18
CA MET A 486 -10.02 27.67 -1.33
C MET A 486 -10.02 26.21 -0.89
N SER A 487 -10.86 25.41 -1.54
CA SER A 487 -10.86 23.95 -1.44
C SER A 487 -11.06 23.29 -2.80
N GLY A 488 -10.53 22.08 -3.01
CA GLY A 488 -10.72 21.41 -4.29
C GLY A 488 -9.72 20.29 -4.63
N LEU A 489 -9.72 19.96 -5.91
CA LEU A 489 -8.91 18.92 -6.55
C LEU A 489 -8.14 19.56 -7.71
N ARG A 490 -6.81 19.40 -7.72
CA ARG A 490 -5.98 19.65 -8.91
C ARG A 490 -5.19 18.38 -9.24
N THR A 491 -5.21 18.01 -10.51
CA THR A 491 -4.43 16.88 -11.06
C THR A 491 -3.14 17.38 -11.71
N ASN A 492 -2.33 16.47 -12.25
CA ASN A 492 -1.21 16.84 -13.12
C ASN A 492 -1.12 15.85 -14.27
N SER A 493 -0.91 16.34 -15.49
CA SER A 493 -0.71 15.48 -16.66
C SER A 493 0.50 14.56 -16.43
N SER A 494 0.44 13.33 -16.95
CA SER A 494 1.50 12.33 -16.81
C SER A 494 1.65 11.57 -18.12
N LYS A 495 2.86 11.28 -18.62
CA LYS A 495 4.18 11.65 -18.06
C LYS A 495 4.70 12.99 -18.60
N GLY A 496 5.58 13.67 -17.86
CA GLY A 496 6.26 14.91 -18.23
C GLY A 496 5.44 16.18 -17.95
N GLY A 497 4.66 16.19 -16.87
CA GLY A 497 3.52 17.09 -16.68
C GLY A 497 3.80 18.60 -16.81
N GLY A 498 2.98 19.27 -17.63
CA GLY A 498 2.95 20.73 -17.84
C GLY A 498 1.54 21.31 -18.01
N GLY A 499 0.50 20.57 -17.58
CA GLY A 499 -0.92 20.92 -17.69
C GLY A 499 -1.78 20.12 -16.70
N PHE A 500 -3.00 20.58 -16.38
CA PHE A 500 -3.81 20.02 -15.29
C PHE A 500 -5.32 20.16 -15.48
N HIS A 501 -6.08 19.19 -14.97
CA HIS A 501 -7.49 19.38 -14.65
C HIS A 501 -7.65 19.91 -13.23
N GLU A 502 -8.64 20.76 -13.01
CA GLU A 502 -8.94 21.37 -11.70
C GLU A 502 -10.45 21.51 -11.47
N LEU A 503 -10.88 21.27 -10.22
CA LEU A 503 -12.16 21.69 -9.69
C LEU A 503 -11.91 22.37 -8.34
N VAL A 504 -12.19 23.66 -8.24
CA VAL A 504 -11.97 24.48 -7.03
C VAL A 504 -13.24 25.23 -6.65
N PHE A 505 -13.45 25.31 -5.34
CA PHE A 505 -14.46 26.12 -4.66
C PHE A 505 -13.72 27.21 -3.87
N GLU A 506 -14.05 28.47 -4.15
CA GLU A 506 -13.61 29.64 -3.37
C GLU A 506 -14.76 30.09 -2.47
N ASP A 507 -14.52 30.09 -1.17
CA ASP A 507 -15.49 30.46 -0.13
C ASP A 507 -15.17 31.83 0.51
N LEU A 508 -14.29 32.64 -0.11
CA LEU A 508 -14.09 34.02 0.30
C LEU A 508 -15.40 34.78 0.13
N LYS A 509 -15.92 35.26 1.26
CA LYS A 509 -17.22 35.92 1.31
C LYS A 509 -17.32 37.08 0.31
N ASP A 510 -18.41 37.09 -0.45
CA ASP A 510 -18.72 38.07 -1.50
C ASP A 510 -17.80 38.02 -2.74
N GLU A 511 -16.86 37.06 -2.80
CA GLU A 511 -15.99 36.75 -3.94
C GLU A 511 -16.05 35.24 -4.31
N GLU A 512 -17.13 34.56 -3.93
CA GLU A 512 -17.26 33.11 -4.10
C GLU A 512 -17.30 32.70 -5.57
N TYR A 513 -16.62 31.61 -5.91
CA TYR A 513 -16.72 31.02 -7.24
C TYR A 513 -16.46 29.51 -7.24
N VAL A 514 -16.99 28.84 -8.27
CA VAL A 514 -16.59 27.49 -8.64
C VAL A 514 -15.87 27.55 -9.98
N ARG A 515 -14.66 26.99 -10.06
CA ARG A 515 -13.89 26.91 -11.31
C ARG A 515 -13.62 25.46 -11.67
N MET A 516 -13.98 25.11 -12.90
CA MET A 516 -13.62 23.84 -13.52
C MET A 516 -12.69 24.09 -14.72
N ILE A 517 -11.50 23.49 -14.69
CA ILE A 517 -10.55 23.49 -15.80
C ILE A 517 -10.47 22.07 -16.35
N SER A 518 -10.65 21.93 -17.67
CA SER A 518 -10.24 20.74 -18.40
C SER A 518 -9.05 21.07 -19.29
N GLU A 519 -7.91 20.40 -19.06
CA GLU A 519 -6.69 20.59 -19.84
C GLU A 519 -6.90 20.32 -21.34
N LYS A 520 -7.81 19.40 -21.68
CA LYS A 520 -8.04 18.98 -23.06
C LYS A 520 -9.52 18.82 -23.37
N ASP A 521 -10.03 17.59 -23.35
CA ASP A 521 -11.41 17.29 -23.74
C ASP A 521 -12.33 17.37 -22.50
N TYR A 522 -13.56 17.87 -22.68
CA TYR A 522 -14.61 17.85 -21.65
C TYR A 522 -15.87 17.19 -22.23
N PHE A 523 -16.39 16.20 -21.52
CA PHE A 523 -17.62 15.50 -21.87
C PHE A 523 -18.61 15.57 -20.72
N LEU A 524 -19.80 16.10 -20.99
CA LEU A 524 -20.93 16.11 -20.06
C LEU A 524 -22.04 15.19 -20.59
N ASN A 525 -22.17 14.00 -20.00
CA ASN A 525 -23.18 13.01 -20.37
C ASN A 525 -24.24 12.91 -19.28
N ILE A 526 -25.47 13.36 -19.57
CA ILE A 526 -26.58 13.36 -18.62
C ILE A 526 -27.62 12.34 -19.08
N LYS A 527 -27.89 11.33 -18.24
CA LYS A 527 -28.71 10.17 -18.61
C LYS A 527 -30.22 10.38 -18.47
N ASN A 528 -30.65 11.48 -17.86
CA ASN A 528 -32.07 11.81 -17.70
C ASN A 528 -32.33 13.29 -17.97
N ASN A 529 -32.27 14.14 -16.95
CA ASN A 529 -32.59 15.57 -17.06
C ASN A 529 -31.41 16.44 -16.64
N ALA A 530 -31.28 17.60 -17.28
CA ALA A 530 -30.36 18.68 -16.93
C ALA A 530 -31.15 19.98 -16.79
N GLU A 531 -30.95 20.71 -15.71
CA GLU A 531 -31.52 22.04 -15.50
C GLU A 531 -30.39 22.99 -15.11
N VAL A 532 -30.34 24.17 -15.74
CA VAL A 532 -29.33 25.19 -15.49
C VAL A 532 -30.04 26.53 -15.32
N THR A 533 -29.92 27.11 -14.14
CA THR A 533 -30.53 28.39 -13.77
C THR A 533 -29.45 29.32 -13.28
N ILE A 534 -29.41 30.55 -13.82
CA ILE A 534 -28.43 31.58 -13.48
C ILE A 534 -29.16 32.75 -12.83
N GLY A 535 -28.63 33.30 -11.73
CA GLY A 535 -29.21 34.46 -11.04
C GLY A 535 -30.46 34.14 -10.20
N MET A 536 -30.45 33.10 -9.37
CA MET A 536 -31.58 32.77 -8.47
C MET A 536 -31.82 33.85 -7.40
N ASP A 537 -31.10 33.79 -6.27
CA ASP A 537 -31.28 34.74 -5.15
C ASP A 537 -30.73 36.13 -5.45
N LYS A 538 -29.80 36.22 -6.41
CA LYS A 538 -29.20 37.46 -6.92
C LYS A 538 -29.50 37.55 -8.42
N GLN A 539 -30.72 37.97 -8.77
CA GLN A 539 -31.18 38.09 -10.17
C GLN A 539 -30.31 39.03 -11.00
N ASP A 540 -29.87 40.13 -10.39
CA ASP A 540 -28.90 41.06 -10.95
C ASP A 540 -27.53 40.80 -10.28
N PRO A 541 -26.44 40.47 -11.01
CA PRO A 541 -26.25 40.44 -12.47
C PRO A 541 -26.15 39.01 -13.05
N GLY A 542 -27.22 38.19 -12.96
CA GLY A 542 -27.19 36.78 -13.36
C GLY A 542 -26.89 36.51 -14.85
N ASP A 543 -25.63 36.57 -15.25
CA ASP A 543 -25.19 36.49 -16.64
C ASP A 543 -24.68 35.10 -17.07
N LEU A 544 -25.00 34.69 -18.30
CA LEU A 544 -24.37 33.56 -18.99
C LEU A 544 -23.63 34.06 -20.24
N THR A 545 -22.30 33.95 -20.25
CA THR A 545 -21.47 34.24 -21.42
C THR A 545 -20.85 32.96 -21.98
N GLN A 546 -20.97 32.75 -23.29
CA GLN A 546 -20.37 31.62 -24.00
C GLN A 546 -19.53 32.11 -25.18
N THR A 547 -18.26 31.67 -25.24
CA THR A 547 -17.36 31.95 -26.37
C THR A 547 -16.92 30.64 -27.01
N ILE A 548 -17.17 30.49 -28.32
CA ILE A 548 -16.77 29.33 -29.11
C ILE A 548 -15.95 29.80 -30.32
N HIS A 549 -14.68 29.39 -30.40
CA HIS A 549 -13.78 29.87 -31.46
C HIS A 549 -14.05 29.28 -32.84
N ARG A 550 -14.54 28.03 -32.92
CA ARG A 550 -14.65 27.30 -34.18
C ARG A 550 -16.09 27.04 -34.60
N HIS A 551 -16.79 26.12 -33.94
CA HIS A 551 -18.13 25.69 -34.33
C HIS A 551 -18.97 25.33 -33.11
N LYS A 552 -20.25 25.71 -33.14
CA LYS A 552 -21.29 25.27 -32.21
C LYS A 552 -22.31 24.47 -33.02
N THR A 553 -22.64 23.27 -32.56
CA THR A 553 -23.70 22.45 -33.13
C THR A 553 -24.69 22.13 -32.03
N GLU A 554 -25.96 22.43 -32.29
CA GLU A 554 -27.08 22.09 -31.42
C GLU A 554 -28.03 21.18 -32.19
N THR A 555 -28.47 20.08 -31.58
CA THR A 555 -29.34 19.10 -32.23
C THR A 555 -30.39 18.62 -31.25
N LEU A 556 -31.64 19.04 -31.50
CA LEU A 556 -32.81 18.48 -30.85
C LEU A 556 -33.39 17.39 -31.76
N LYS A 557 -33.38 16.14 -31.31
CA LYS A 557 -33.88 15.01 -32.12
C LYS A 557 -35.41 14.91 -32.11
N THR A 558 -36.03 15.24 -30.98
CA THR A 558 -37.47 15.13 -30.74
C THR A 558 -37.90 16.17 -29.72
N GLY A 559 -39.16 16.61 -29.78
CA GLY A 559 -39.74 17.58 -28.85
C GLY A 559 -39.60 19.02 -29.35
N ASP A 560 -39.79 19.96 -28.43
CA ASP A 560 -39.93 21.39 -28.74
C ASP A 560 -38.69 22.19 -28.33
N TYR A 561 -38.38 23.24 -29.08
CA TYR A 561 -37.39 24.24 -28.72
C TYR A 561 -38.09 25.58 -28.49
N THR A 562 -38.07 26.06 -27.25
CA THR A 562 -38.67 27.34 -26.86
C THR A 562 -37.59 28.33 -26.46
N PHE A 563 -37.65 29.54 -27.02
CA PHE A 563 -36.80 30.67 -26.64
C PHE A 563 -37.70 31.89 -26.37
N SER A 564 -37.63 32.44 -25.16
CA SER A 564 -38.39 33.61 -24.73
C SER A 564 -37.46 34.66 -24.12
N ILE A 565 -37.79 35.92 -24.38
CA ILE A 565 -37.23 37.10 -23.69
C ILE A 565 -38.44 37.84 -23.15
N GLU A 566 -38.62 37.82 -21.83
CA GLU A 566 -39.76 38.50 -21.19
C GLU A 566 -39.56 40.02 -21.13
N ASP A 567 -38.31 40.44 -20.91
CA ASP A 567 -37.88 41.84 -20.98
C ASP A 567 -36.50 41.94 -21.64
N GLY A 568 -36.30 43.00 -22.43
CA GLY A 568 -35.06 43.26 -23.16
C GLY A 568 -35.11 42.99 -24.67
N ASN A 569 -33.93 42.80 -25.28
CA ASN A 569 -33.76 42.79 -26.74
C ASN A 569 -32.98 41.56 -27.23
N ARG A 570 -33.31 41.06 -28.42
CA ARG A 570 -32.48 40.09 -29.16
C ARG A 570 -31.69 40.78 -30.25
N LYS A 571 -30.36 40.61 -30.27
CA LYS A 571 -29.48 41.07 -31.36
C LYS A 571 -28.76 39.89 -32.01
N VAL A 572 -28.93 39.72 -33.32
CA VAL A 572 -28.26 38.67 -34.10
C VAL A 572 -27.37 39.31 -35.16
N ARG A 573 -26.09 38.92 -35.20
CA ARG A 573 -25.15 39.35 -36.25
C ARG A 573 -24.52 38.11 -36.88
N ILE A 574 -24.73 37.96 -38.19
CA ILE A 574 -24.17 36.87 -38.99
C ILE A 574 -23.28 37.51 -40.06
N ALA A 575 -21.99 37.18 -40.04
CA ALA A 575 -21.01 37.85 -40.91
C ALA A 575 -21.01 37.34 -42.36
N LYS A 576 -21.50 36.10 -42.58
CA LYS A 576 -21.54 35.47 -43.90
C LYS A 576 -22.98 35.12 -44.25
N ASN A 577 -23.39 33.87 -44.05
CA ASN A 577 -24.65 33.34 -44.57
C ASN A 577 -25.60 32.97 -43.43
N HIS A 578 -26.88 33.29 -43.60
CA HIS A 578 -27.98 32.74 -42.83
C HIS A 578 -28.83 31.88 -43.75
N ALA A 579 -29.10 30.63 -43.35
CA ALA A 579 -29.97 29.72 -44.07
C ALA A 579 -30.92 29.08 -43.07
N GLU A 580 -32.22 29.08 -43.38
CA GLU A 580 -33.28 28.52 -42.57
C GLU A 580 -34.19 27.67 -43.46
N SER A 581 -34.61 26.50 -42.95
CA SER A 581 -35.54 25.61 -43.62
C SER A 581 -36.57 25.13 -42.61
N ILE A 582 -37.85 25.33 -42.93
CA ILE A 582 -38.98 25.02 -42.07
C ILE A 582 -39.84 24.02 -42.82
N GLY A 583 -39.86 22.77 -42.36
CA GLY A 583 -40.65 21.71 -43.00
C GLY A 583 -42.16 21.83 -42.77
N GLY A 584 -42.56 22.63 -41.78
CA GLY A 584 -43.96 22.91 -41.43
C GLY A 584 -44.33 24.38 -41.67
N LYS A 585 -45.08 24.96 -40.73
CA LYS A 585 -45.54 26.35 -40.78
C LYS A 585 -44.52 27.29 -40.13
N SER A 586 -44.32 28.47 -40.73
CA SER A 586 -43.67 29.62 -40.09
C SER A 586 -44.69 30.73 -39.87
N ASP A 587 -44.84 31.19 -38.62
CA ASP A 587 -45.71 32.30 -38.25
C ASP A 587 -44.88 33.43 -37.65
N THR A 588 -44.98 34.63 -38.22
CA THR A 588 -44.31 35.83 -37.71
C THR A 588 -45.35 36.91 -37.42
N LYS A 589 -45.42 37.35 -36.16
CA LYS A 589 -46.28 38.46 -35.72
C LYS A 589 -45.42 39.56 -35.11
N ILE A 590 -45.52 40.77 -35.66
CA ILE A 590 -44.75 41.93 -35.22
C ILE A 590 -45.74 43.04 -34.94
N THR A 591 -45.71 43.59 -33.71
CA THR A 591 -46.61 44.67 -33.28
C THR A 591 -46.05 46.05 -33.59
N GLY A 592 -44.72 46.16 -33.63
CA GLY A 592 -44.00 47.36 -34.07
C GLY A 592 -43.63 47.27 -35.55
N ASP A 593 -42.55 47.96 -35.91
CA ASP A 593 -42.11 48.08 -37.29
C ASP A 593 -41.27 46.89 -37.76
N THR A 594 -41.35 46.60 -39.05
CA THR A 594 -40.43 45.69 -39.75
C THR A 594 -39.77 46.44 -40.90
N THR A 595 -38.43 46.35 -40.99
CA THR A 595 -37.67 46.87 -42.14
C THR A 595 -36.77 45.77 -42.68
N GLN A 596 -36.86 45.53 -43.99
CA GLN A 596 -35.91 44.68 -44.72
C GLN A 596 -35.15 45.54 -45.73
N THR A 597 -33.83 45.45 -45.72
CA THR A 597 -32.97 46.23 -46.63
C THR A 597 -31.91 45.31 -47.22
N ILE A 598 -31.92 45.19 -48.55
CA ILE A 598 -30.92 44.45 -49.33
C ILE A 598 -30.06 45.51 -50.00
N THR A 599 -28.83 45.70 -49.52
CA THR A 599 -27.93 46.72 -50.07
C THR A 599 -27.34 46.31 -51.43
N GLN A 600 -27.13 45.00 -51.62
CA GLN A 600 -26.60 44.43 -52.85
C GLN A 600 -27.11 42.99 -52.99
N GLY A 601 -27.53 42.61 -54.21
CA GLY A 601 -28.09 41.29 -54.51
C GLY A 601 -29.59 41.36 -54.83
N ASP A 602 -30.19 40.18 -54.93
CA ASP A 602 -31.59 40.02 -55.34
C ASP A 602 -32.49 39.69 -54.15
N PHE A 603 -33.76 40.09 -54.25
CA PHE A 603 -34.83 39.60 -53.37
C PHE A 603 -35.80 38.76 -54.22
N THR A 604 -35.91 37.47 -53.89
CA THR A 604 -36.77 36.52 -54.60
C THR A 604 -37.73 35.89 -53.61
N ALA A 605 -39.02 35.90 -53.95
CA ALA A 605 -40.07 35.19 -53.24
C ALA A 605 -40.82 34.29 -54.23
N THR A 606 -40.86 32.99 -53.96
CA THR A 606 -41.51 31.98 -54.82
C THR A 606 -42.55 31.23 -54.02
N VAL A 607 -43.77 31.11 -54.55
CA VAL A 607 -44.82 30.23 -54.03
C VAL A 607 -45.12 29.20 -55.11
N GLU A 608 -44.61 27.99 -54.96
CA GLU A 608 -44.79 26.91 -55.96
C GLU A 608 -46.24 26.44 -56.02
N MET A 609 -46.90 26.34 -54.86
CA MET A 609 -48.31 25.98 -54.74
C MET A 609 -48.96 26.81 -53.62
N GLY A 610 -50.07 27.46 -53.94
CA GLY A 610 -50.83 28.29 -52.99
C GLY A 610 -50.99 29.73 -53.45
N ASN A 611 -51.26 30.62 -52.49
CA ASN A 611 -51.54 32.03 -52.74
C ASN A 611 -50.43 32.91 -52.16
N HIS A 612 -50.13 34.01 -52.85
CA HIS A 612 -49.41 35.14 -52.28
C HIS A 612 -50.40 36.29 -52.09
N ALA A 613 -50.63 36.72 -50.85
CA ALA A 613 -51.59 37.77 -50.50
C ALA A 613 -50.89 38.90 -49.75
N THR A 614 -51.26 40.14 -50.07
CA THR A 614 -50.87 41.35 -49.32
C THR A 614 -52.15 42.11 -49.00
N ASP A 615 -52.39 42.35 -47.72
CA ASP A 615 -53.55 43.08 -47.22
C ASP A 615 -53.10 44.25 -46.35
N VAL A 616 -53.69 45.43 -46.55
CA VAL A 616 -53.38 46.66 -45.83
C VAL A 616 -54.69 47.39 -45.55
N ASP A 617 -55.24 47.19 -44.36
CA ASP A 617 -56.51 47.80 -43.94
C ASP A 617 -56.46 49.34 -43.90
N MET A 618 -55.32 49.89 -43.45
CA MET A 618 -55.08 51.32 -43.35
C MET A 618 -53.66 51.65 -43.77
N GLY A 619 -53.50 52.34 -44.89
CA GLY A 619 -52.19 52.77 -45.38
C GLY A 619 -52.09 52.79 -46.91
N ASN A 620 -50.86 52.73 -47.41
CA ASN A 620 -50.56 52.70 -48.83
C ASN A 620 -49.66 51.50 -49.15
N ILE A 621 -49.88 50.90 -50.33
CA ILE A 621 -48.91 50.02 -50.97
C ILE A 621 -48.20 50.83 -52.07
N SER A 622 -46.87 50.85 -52.07
CA SER A 622 -46.08 51.56 -53.08
C SER A 622 -44.98 50.69 -53.66
N THR A 623 -44.92 50.61 -54.99
CA THR A 623 -43.87 49.88 -55.72
C THR A 623 -43.13 50.84 -56.65
N LYS A 624 -41.81 50.88 -56.57
CA LYS A 624 -40.96 51.74 -57.41
C LYS A 624 -39.76 50.96 -57.95
N ALA A 625 -39.66 50.84 -59.27
CA ALA A 625 -38.44 50.41 -59.95
C ALA A 625 -37.69 51.66 -60.47
N GLY A 626 -36.44 51.88 -60.03
CA GLY A 626 -35.68 53.07 -60.39
C GLY A 626 -35.14 53.06 -61.82
N MET A 627 -34.43 51.99 -62.20
CA MET A 627 -33.81 51.80 -63.52
C MET A 627 -34.26 50.50 -64.20
N GLY A 628 -35.44 49.97 -63.82
CA GLY A 628 -35.94 48.68 -64.28
C GLY A 628 -37.40 48.73 -64.70
N ASN A 629 -37.95 47.56 -64.99
CA ASN A 629 -39.35 47.35 -65.35
C ASN A 629 -40.14 46.72 -64.19
N ILE A 630 -41.45 46.96 -64.19
CA ILE A 630 -42.41 46.17 -63.41
C ILE A 630 -43.19 45.33 -64.42
N SER A 631 -43.20 44.01 -64.23
CA SER A 631 -43.92 43.07 -65.08
C SER A 631 -44.99 42.33 -64.27
N ILE A 632 -46.21 42.28 -64.78
CA ILE A 632 -47.33 41.52 -64.20
C ILE A 632 -47.87 40.63 -65.32
N ASN A 633 -47.86 39.31 -65.11
CA ASN A 633 -48.35 38.34 -66.08
C ASN A 633 -49.27 37.32 -65.39
N ALA A 634 -50.36 36.96 -66.06
CA ALA A 634 -51.24 35.86 -65.70
C ALA A 634 -51.42 34.97 -66.95
N ASP A 635 -50.77 33.81 -66.98
CA ASP A 635 -50.69 32.99 -68.22
C ASP A 635 -52.05 32.42 -68.67
N LEU A 636 -52.89 32.00 -67.71
CA LEU A 636 -54.25 31.48 -67.96
C LEU A 636 -55.35 32.30 -67.30
N GLY A 637 -54.99 33.08 -66.27
CA GLY A 637 -55.93 33.76 -65.38
C GLY A 637 -56.35 35.14 -65.87
N LYS A 638 -56.73 35.99 -64.90
CA LYS A 638 -57.09 37.39 -65.13
C LYS A 638 -56.28 38.31 -64.23
N ILE A 639 -56.07 39.54 -64.68
CA ILE A 639 -55.58 40.64 -63.87
C ILE A 639 -56.77 41.54 -63.57
N ASP A 640 -57.24 41.53 -62.33
CA ASP A 640 -58.29 42.45 -61.87
C ASP A 640 -57.68 43.65 -61.18
N MET A 641 -58.15 44.84 -61.53
CA MET A 641 -57.84 46.09 -60.83
C MET A 641 -59.15 46.82 -60.57
N GLU A 642 -59.45 47.08 -59.30
CA GLU A 642 -60.64 47.80 -58.88
C GLU A 642 -60.23 48.93 -57.93
N ALA A 643 -60.83 50.10 -58.11
CA ALA A 643 -60.65 51.23 -57.21
C ALA A 643 -61.94 52.03 -57.14
N MET A 644 -62.32 52.48 -55.93
CA MET A 644 -63.54 53.27 -55.73
C MET A 644 -63.45 54.66 -56.39
N GLN A 645 -62.26 55.27 -56.41
CA GLN A 645 -62.07 56.63 -56.90
C GLN A 645 -61.61 56.67 -58.36
N SER A 646 -60.42 56.12 -58.65
CA SER A 646 -59.91 56.09 -60.02
C SER A 646 -58.79 55.07 -60.22
N ILE A 647 -58.66 54.57 -61.44
CA ILE A 647 -57.51 53.82 -61.95
C ILE A 647 -56.87 54.68 -63.05
N THR A 648 -55.57 54.98 -62.93
CA THR A 648 -54.83 55.79 -63.92
C THR A 648 -53.60 55.06 -64.42
N LEU A 649 -53.55 54.76 -65.71
CA LEU A 649 -52.37 54.27 -66.41
C LEU A 649 -51.71 55.46 -67.09
N LYS A 650 -50.45 55.77 -66.76
CA LYS A 650 -49.76 56.96 -67.29
C LYS A 650 -48.38 56.62 -67.82
N VAL A 651 -48.05 57.14 -69.01
CA VAL A 651 -46.71 57.08 -69.62
C VAL A 651 -46.34 58.48 -70.11
N GLY A 652 -45.41 59.15 -69.45
CA GLY A 652 -45.05 60.54 -69.76
C GLY A 652 -46.28 61.47 -69.72
N GLY A 653 -46.56 62.15 -70.83
CA GLY A 653 -47.74 63.01 -71.00
C GLY A 653 -49.05 62.30 -71.39
N ASN A 654 -49.02 60.98 -71.64
CA ASN A 654 -50.18 60.19 -72.07
C ASN A 654 -50.80 59.44 -70.88
N SER A 655 -52.12 59.27 -70.88
CA SER A 655 -52.83 58.55 -69.83
C SER A 655 -54.16 57.92 -70.27
N ILE A 656 -54.50 56.80 -69.64
CA ILE A 656 -55.86 56.26 -69.58
C ILE A 656 -56.31 56.39 -68.13
N LYS A 657 -57.39 57.13 -67.89
CA LYS A 657 -57.99 57.31 -66.56
C LYS A 657 -59.40 56.74 -66.57
N ILE A 658 -59.69 55.89 -65.60
CA ILE A 658 -61.02 55.38 -65.29
C ILE A 658 -61.40 55.99 -63.95
N ASP A 659 -62.55 56.64 -63.85
CA ASP A 659 -63.11 57.14 -62.59
C ASP A 659 -64.62 56.92 -62.55
N GLN A 660 -65.30 57.41 -61.50
CA GLN A 660 -66.74 57.24 -61.32
C GLN A 660 -67.59 57.87 -62.44
N VAL A 661 -67.02 58.78 -63.24
CA VAL A 661 -67.73 59.48 -64.32
C VAL A 661 -67.53 58.75 -65.66
N GLY A 662 -66.41 58.06 -65.87
CA GLY A 662 -66.20 57.22 -67.05
C GLY A 662 -64.72 56.94 -67.39
N VAL A 663 -64.46 56.62 -68.65
CA VAL A 663 -63.11 56.35 -69.18
C VAL A 663 -62.63 57.53 -70.02
N THR A 664 -61.53 58.14 -69.61
CA THR A 664 -60.84 59.22 -70.33
C THR A 664 -59.52 58.71 -70.91
N ILE A 665 -59.35 58.83 -72.24
CA ILE A 665 -58.10 58.53 -72.94
C ILE A 665 -57.48 59.84 -73.40
N LYS A 666 -56.28 60.17 -72.92
CA LYS A 666 -55.54 61.38 -73.27
C LYS A 666 -54.16 61.01 -73.79
N GLY A 667 -53.83 61.45 -74.99
CA GLY A 667 -52.48 61.29 -75.53
C GLY A 667 -52.19 62.33 -76.60
N MET A 668 -50.92 62.55 -76.90
CA MET A 668 -50.50 63.42 -78.02
C MET A 668 -51.06 62.91 -79.35
N MET A 669 -51.24 61.60 -79.47
CA MET A 669 -51.92 60.93 -80.56
C MET A 669 -52.71 59.75 -79.97
N VAL A 670 -54.00 59.68 -80.26
CA VAL A 670 -54.85 58.54 -79.91
C VAL A 670 -55.28 57.89 -81.22
N LYS A 671 -54.73 56.70 -81.50
CA LYS A 671 -55.04 55.92 -82.69
C LYS A 671 -55.90 54.73 -82.28
N ILE A 672 -57.11 54.64 -82.82
CA ILE A 672 -58.05 53.53 -82.56
C ILE A 672 -58.34 52.84 -83.88
N GLU A 673 -57.95 51.57 -84.01
CA GLU A 673 -58.12 50.77 -85.24
C GLU A 673 -58.91 49.50 -84.93
N GLY A 674 -60.03 49.28 -85.62
CA GLY A 674 -60.78 48.03 -85.56
C GLY A 674 -60.50 47.18 -86.80
N THR A 675 -60.09 45.92 -86.61
CA THR A 675 -59.72 45.02 -87.73
C THR A 675 -60.92 44.33 -88.39
N ALA A 676 -62.10 44.32 -87.74
CA ALA A 676 -63.34 43.79 -88.31
C ALA A 676 -64.47 44.83 -88.29
N MET A 677 -64.79 45.37 -87.11
CA MET A 677 -65.79 46.43 -86.94
C MET A 677 -65.36 47.29 -85.76
N LEU A 678 -65.37 48.62 -85.94
CA LEU A 678 -65.27 49.58 -84.85
C LEU A 678 -66.66 50.20 -84.67
N SER A 679 -67.27 50.04 -83.50
CA SER A 679 -68.56 50.64 -83.18
C SER A 679 -68.45 51.45 -81.88
N ALA A 680 -68.99 52.66 -81.90
CA ALA A 680 -69.13 53.52 -80.74
C ALA A 680 -70.58 53.98 -80.70
N LYS A 681 -71.28 53.67 -79.61
CA LYS A 681 -72.70 53.97 -79.44
C LYS A 681 -72.89 54.71 -78.12
N ALA A 682 -73.42 55.91 -78.21
CA ALA A 682 -73.79 56.72 -77.05
C ALA A 682 -75.15 57.39 -77.35
N PRO A 683 -75.90 57.81 -76.31
CA PRO A 683 -77.08 58.66 -76.50
C PRO A 683 -76.74 59.97 -77.23
N MET A 684 -75.50 60.45 -77.08
CA MET A 684 -74.93 61.58 -77.80
C MET A 684 -73.42 61.32 -77.99
N SER A 685 -72.95 61.40 -79.23
CA SER A 685 -71.52 61.34 -79.56
C SER A 685 -71.09 62.69 -80.09
N ASP A 686 -70.20 63.38 -79.38
CA ASP A 686 -69.62 64.66 -79.81
C ASP A 686 -68.16 64.42 -80.27
N ILE A 687 -67.91 64.57 -81.57
CA ILE A 687 -66.59 64.37 -82.18
C ILE A 687 -66.17 65.70 -82.81
N LYS A 688 -65.17 66.36 -82.21
CA LYS A 688 -64.65 67.67 -82.62
C LYS A 688 -63.22 67.55 -83.08
N GLY A 689 -62.92 68.06 -84.27
CA GLY A 689 -61.56 68.30 -84.73
C GLY A 689 -61.32 69.80 -84.79
N ASP A 690 -60.40 70.31 -83.97
CA ASP A 690 -60.15 71.76 -83.88
C ASP A 690 -59.58 72.35 -85.19
N ALA A 691 -58.94 71.51 -86.03
CA ALA A 691 -58.44 71.91 -87.35
C ALA A 691 -59.23 71.24 -88.48
N ILE A 692 -59.23 69.90 -88.56
CA ILE A 692 -59.95 69.13 -89.57
C ILE A 692 -60.46 67.84 -88.93
N LEU A 693 -61.76 67.57 -89.05
CA LEU A 693 -62.33 66.25 -88.85
C LEU A 693 -62.45 65.56 -90.22
N ILE A 694 -61.85 64.38 -90.36
CA ILE A 694 -61.95 63.56 -91.57
C ILE A 694 -62.69 62.26 -91.22
N LEU A 695 -63.98 62.19 -91.58
CA LEU A 695 -64.73 60.93 -91.60
C LEU A 695 -64.71 60.35 -93.01
N LYS A 696 -64.21 59.12 -93.16
CA LYS A 696 -64.15 58.42 -94.45
C LYS A 696 -64.60 56.97 -94.26
N GLY A 697 -65.50 56.51 -95.13
CA GLY A 697 -66.00 55.14 -95.16
C GLY A 697 -66.64 54.80 -96.50
N GLY A 698 -66.65 53.52 -96.89
CA GLY A 698 -67.26 53.05 -98.14
C GLY A 698 -68.78 53.28 -98.20
N LEU A 699 -69.43 53.30 -97.03
CA LEU A 699 -70.77 53.85 -96.83
C LEU A 699 -70.78 54.55 -95.46
N THR A 700 -71.01 55.85 -95.46
CA THR A 700 -71.10 56.66 -94.24
C THR A 700 -72.54 57.16 -94.13
N VAL A 701 -73.28 56.65 -93.15
CA VAL A 701 -74.65 57.09 -92.87
C VAL A 701 -74.60 57.96 -91.63
N ILE A 702 -74.81 59.26 -91.81
CA ILE A 702 -74.94 60.25 -90.73
C ILE A 702 -76.42 60.61 -90.71
N ASN A 703 -77.09 60.28 -89.61
CA ASN A 703 -78.49 60.62 -89.39
C ASN A 703 -78.61 61.70 -88.33
#